data_AF-A0A1Y3ESP1-F1
#
_entry.id   AF-A0A1Y3ESP1-F1
#
_cell.length_a   1.000
_cell.length_b   1.000
_cell.length_c   1.000
_cell.angle_alpha   90.00
_cell.angle_beta   90.00
_cell.angle_gamma   90.00
#
_symmetry.space_group_name_H-M   'P 1'
#
loop_
_entity.id
_entity.type
_entity.pdbx_description
1 polymer ?
#
loop_
_entity_poly.entity_id
_entity_poly.type
_entity_poly.pdbx_seq_one_letter_code
_entity_poly.pdbx_strand_id
1 'polypeptide(L)'
;MTDGLLSWLKVKNEGTIPADYNTVDCYKHSSKPKGLALIINNCAFTCDLPNRLGSDIDCKNIYRLLTDLGYDVIKKHNLTAKGIVETMVKFSLNKEHERCDSAVVVILTHGLEGEIYGSDGGLVSVQKMIQLLDAVNCPALKNKPKLFFLQACRGQRYDSGHDVIDSGDAIGSANARCKLNSLDENDAAALRRKVPTQADILIAYSTTPGFVSWRNSLRGTWFIQAVCEVFSEYAWKEEVLHLFTRVNDVVASKMSSCGSVQMSTMFSKIKLPPGTTFDELIDSAKDWAQIHGLCIRLPEKYENSDEVQLAPFTLLPSPFSKSCFDTAVNLHQAMMAVYHQIAFDYDFMEDALSPVMLSDVFVSKLFGIYRAVMKHGNMMSRLVLNIQRCDYMMQEEPNSSYSLKQVEVNHVAASFAGLGVRCRQWHRLMLSQMVENAKLDLLPENHALETVALGLLSAWRAYGHSEAIILIMVEDELRNFADQRLVEYKIQSLAEFQHVPMRRFRLTHCPGNVAVDRRGRLMLNGVEVAVVYYRTGYLPKHFPNEDVWSAFLQIELSEAIKCPWIGFHLAGMKRMQLLLSNSDTLRSVIDKTKLLVWPVNMKRKILDDDDDEMYRQMKSVTVPMHDLDPSKAGADELMKHVDANADNFVLKPHLEGGGNNFYGQNLIKQLNQLCSNERSAYVLMERIRPPTFDNWIIRANIPAKQTSVVSELGTFGYSLATGQQIISCSRDGGFLLRTKPSKEDEGGVMVGAAALDTPHLLLP
;
A
#
# COMPACT_ATOMS: atom_id res chain seq x y z
N MET A 1 -21.65 44.92 -11.56
CA MET A 1 -20.46 44.36 -12.24
C MET A 1 -19.21 44.66 -11.41
N THR A 2 -18.94 43.86 -10.38
CA THR A 2 -17.71 43.93 -9.52
C THR A 2 -17.50 42.66 -8.67
N ASP A 3 -18.39 41.67 -8.76
CA ASP A 3 -18.59 40.60 -7.75
C ASP A 3 -17.49 39.52 -7.67
N GLY A 4 -16.42 39.64 -8.47
CA GLY A 4 -15.25 38.74 -8.46
C GLY A 4 -13.92 39.40 -8.10
N LEU A 5 -13.92 40.73 -8.01
CA LEU A 5 -12.72 41.48 -7.67
C LEU A 5 -12.58 41.48 -6.14
N LEU A 6 -11.53 40.83 -5.63
CA LEU A 6 -11.27 40.66 -4.20
C LEU A 6 -10.74 41.95 -3.55
N SER A 7 -11.42 43.08 -3.80
CA SER A 7 -11.02 44.42 -3.37
C SER A 7 -11.07 44.64 -1.86
N TRP A 8 -11.75 43.75 -1.14
CA TRP A 8 -11.81 43.75 0.32
C TRP A 8 -10.62 43.03 0.99
N LEU A 9 -9.89 42.19 0.27
CA LEU A 9 -8.72 41.52 0.83
C LEU A 9 -7.59 42.54 1.02
N LYS A 10 -7.08 42.64 2.25
CA LYS A 10 -5.88 43.40 2.58
C LYS A 10 -4.89 42.45 3.20
N VAL A 11 -3.65 42.44 2.71
CA VAL A 11 -2.59 41.63 3.29
C VAL A 11 -2.38 42.02 4.75
N LYS A 12 -2.62 41.09 5.67
CA LYS A 12 -2.35 41.29 7.09
C LYS A 12 -0.84 41.30 7.33
N ASN A 13 -0.38 42.19 8.21
CA ASN A 13 1.04 42.38 8.54
C ASN A 13 1.29 42.43 10.07
N GLU A 14 0.37 41.89 10.87
CA GLU A 14 0.40 42.03 12.34
C GLU A 14 1.07 40.85 13.03
N GLY A 15 2.40 40.77 13.05
CA GLY A 15 3.07 40.10 14.17
C GLY A 15 4.27 39.22 13.85
N THR A 16 5.07 39.08 14.91
CA THR A 16 6.38 38.43 15.03
C THR A 16 6.36 36.93 14.74
N ILE A 17 7.49 36.45 14.22
CA ILE A 17 7.80 35.02 14.02
C ILE A 17 7.49 34.24 15.31
N PRO A 18 6.71 33.15 15.25
CA PRO A 18 6.43 32.29 16.40
C PRO A 18 7.73 31.85 17.11
N ALA A 19 7.75 31.84 18.44
CA ALA A 19 8.96 31.62 19.25
C ALA A 19 9.59 30.21 19.10
N ASP A 20 8.88 29.30 18.44
CA ASP A 20 9.23 27.92 18.12
C ASP A 20 9.80 27.74 16.70
N TYR A 21 9.87 28.79 15.88
CA TYR A 21 10.45 28.73 14.54
C TYR A 21 11.99 28.78 14.58
N ASN A 22 12.64 27.77 13.98
CA ASN A 22 14.09 27.75 13.83
C ASN A 22 14.53 28.77 12.77
N THR A 23 15.06 29.92 13.21
CA THR A 23 15.49 31.01 12.32
C THR A 23 16.68 30.64 11.42
N VAL A 24 17.32 29.48 11.65
CA VAL A 24 18.46 28.99 10.85
C VAL A 24 18.02 28.36 9.51
N ASP A 25 16.76 27.92 9.40
CA ASP A 25 16.23 27.18 8.23
C ASP A 25 15.29 28.01 7.33
N CYS A 26 15.26 29.33 7.50
CA CYS A 26 14.37 30.22 6.72
C CYS A 26 15.10 30.87 5.54
N TYR A 27 14.44 30.94 4.38
CA TYR A 27 14.92 31.80 3.30
C TYR A 27 14.90 33.26 3.75
N LYS A 28 15.97 33.98 3.44
CA LYS A 28 15.99 35.44 3.55
C LYS A 28 14.86 35.99 2.67
N HIS A 29 14.04 36.89 3.22
CA HIS A 29 12.90 37.51 2.52
C HIS A 29 12.68 38.97 2.97
N SER A 30 13.77 39.72 3.09
CA SER A 30 13.79 41.09 3.63
C SER A 30 14.11 42.17 2.60
N SER A 31 14.41 41.78 1.34
CA SER A 31 14.66 42.72 0.25
C SER A 31 13.44 43.58 -0.08
N LYS A 32 13.68 44.76 -0.65
CA LYS A 32 12.64 45.69 -1.15
C LYS A 32 12.98 46.08 -2.59
N PRO A 33 12.27 45.55 -3.61
CA PRO A 33 11.15 44.60 -3.52
C PRO A 33 11.58 43.22 -3.02
N LYS A 34 10.64 42.43 -2.49
CA LYS A 34 10.88 41.05 -1.98
C LYS A 34 11.24 40.06 -3.10
N GLY A 35 10.85 40.39 -4.32
CA GLY A 35 11.04 39.57 -5.49
C GLY A 35 10.49 40.21 -6.76
N LEU A 36 10.89 39.66 -7.91
CA LEU A 36 10.18 39.92 -9.15
C LEU A 36 9.09 38.88 -9.35
N ALA A 37 7.94 39.32 -9.83
CA ALA A 37 6.82 38.46 -10.20
C ALA A 37 6.48 38.63 -11.68
N LEU A 38 6.32 37.52 -12.41
CA LEU A 38 5.84 37.51 -13.78
C LEU A 38 4.44 36.91 -13.84
N ILE A 39 3.48 37.64 -14.40
CA ILE A 39 2.14 37.13 -14.69
C ILE A 39 1.95 37.08 -16.20
N ILE A 40 1.75 35.88 -16.74
CA ILE A 40 1.34 35.64 -18.13
C ILE A 40 -0.13 35.27 -18.12
N ASN A 41 -0.97 36.12 -18.70
CA ASN A 41 -2.42 35.91 -18.79
C ASN A 41 -2.85 35.81 -20.25
N ASN A 42 -3.09 34.59 -20.73
CA ASN A 42 -3.68 34.35 -22.05
C ASN A 42 -5.20 34.21 -21.87
N CYS A 43 -5.92 35.25 -22.32
CA CYS A 43 -7.37 35.34 -22.27
C CYS A 43 -8.02 35.26 -23.66
N ALA A 44 -7.38 35.80 -24.69
CA ALA A 44 -7.83 35.75 -26.09
C ALA A 44 -6.92 34.80 -26.90
N PHE A 45 -7.54 33.89 -27.66
CA PHE A 45 -6.86 32.90 -28.49
C PHE A 45 -7.26 33.12 -29.96
N THR A 46 -6.29 33.10 -30.87
CA THR A 46 -6.48 33.26 -32.32
C THR A 46 -6.63 31.93 -33.05
N CYS A 47 -6.82 30.84 -32.31
CA CYS A 47 -6.95 29.46 -32.77
C CYS A 47 -8.28 28.87 -32.28
N ASP A 48 -8.51 27.57 -32.51
CA ASP A 48 -9.75 26.87 -32.16
C ASP A 48 -9.98 26.69 -30.64
N LEU A 49 -9.10 27.23 -29.79
CA LEU A 49 -9.27 27.22 -28.34
C LEU A 49 -10.24 28.32 -27.87
N PRO A 50 -11.14 28.03 -26.91
CA PRO A 50 -12.11 29.02 -26.44
C PRO A 50 -11.45 30.13 -25.62
N ASN A 51 -11.91 31.38 -25.78
CA ASN A 51 -11.45 32.51 -24.97
C ASN A 51 -11.70 32.29 -23.47
N ARG A 52 -10.77 32.74 -22.61
CA ARG A 52 -10.82 32.55 -21.15
C ARG A 52 -11.44 33.77 -20.45
N LEU A 53 -12.74 33.96 -20.65
CA LEU A 53 -13.54 34.98 -19.96
C LEU A 53 -13.41 34.80 -18.43
N GLY A 54 -13.07 35.86 -17.71
CA GLY A 54 -12.82 35.85 -16.26
C GLY A 54 -11.34 35.77 -15.85
N SER A 55 -10.43 35.35 -16.74
CA SER A 55 -8.98 35.26 -16.43
C SER A 55 -8.34 36.63 -16.12
N ASP A 56 -8.91 37.72 -16.65
CA ASP A 56 -8.49 39.08 -16.31
C ASP A 56 -8.82 39.47 -14.87
N ILE A 57 -9.83 38.84 -14.24
CA ILE A 57 -10.16 39.03 -12.84
C ILE A 57 -9.10 38.34 -11.97
N ASP A 58 -8.72 37.11 -12.31
CA ASP A 58 -7.64 36.36 -11.65
C ASP A 58 -6.30 37.10 -11.76
N CYS A 59 -5.98 37.62 -12.94
CA CYS A 59 -4.80 38.44 -13.18
C CYS A 59 -4.80 39.70 -12.28
N LYS A 60 -5.94 40.38 -12.13
CA LYS A 60 -6.08 41.55 -11.23
C LYS A 60 -5.93 41.18 -9.77
N ASN A 61 -6.50 40.06 -9.33
CA ASN A 61 -6.43 39.61 -7.93
C ASN A 61 -5.01 39.22 -7.53
N ILE A 62 -4.31 38.40 -8.34
CA ILE A 62 -2.91 38.04 -8.06
C ILE A 62 -1.97 39.23 -8.19
N TYR A 63 -2.19 40.12 -9.15
CA TYR A 63 -1.39 41.34 -9.28
C TYR A 63 -1.42 42.15 -7.97
N ARG A 64 -2.62 42.35 -7.39
CA ARG A 64 -2.78 43.04 -6.10
C ARG A 64 -2.10 42.29 -4.97
N LEU A 65 -2.39 41.00 -4.82
CA LEU A 65 -1.78 40.17 -3.79
C LEU A 65 -0.24 40.27 -3.79
N LEU A 66 0.38 40.07 -4.96
CA LEU A 66 1.84 40.08 -5.07
C LEU A 66 2.42 41.48 -4.83
N THR A 67 1.76 42.54 -5.32
CA THR A 67 2.16 43.92 -5.01
C THR A 67 2.08 44.22 -3.50
N ASP A 68 0.99 43.82 -2.83
CA ASP A 68 0.79 44.03 -1.40
C ASP A 68 1.76 43.18 -0.55
N LEU A 69 2.14 41.99 -1.04
CA LEU A 69 3.20 41.17 -0.45
C LEU A 69 4.61 41.74 -0.70
N GLY A 70 4.75 42.79 -1.52
CA GLY A 70 6.00 43.52 -1.76
C GLY A 70 6.80 43.08 -2.99
N TYR A 71 6.18 42.41 -3.96
CA TYR A 71 6.81 42.04 -5.23
C TYR A 71 6.66 43.14 -6.29
N ASP A 72 7.66 43.26 -7.17
CA ASP A 72 7.55 44.03 -8.41
C ASP A 72 6.98 43.14 -9.52
N VAL A 73 5.81 43.52 -10.06
CA VAL A 73 4.98 42.61 -10.87
C VAL A 73 4.94 43.03 -12.33
N ILE A 74 5.50 42.18 -13.19
CA ILE A 74 5.49 42.30 -14.65
C ILE A 74 4.29 41.53 -15.21
N LYS A 75 3.40 42.21 -15.92
CA LYS A 75 2.23 41.60 -16.57
C LYS A 75 2.42 41.50 -18.09
N LYS A 76 2.06 40.35 -18.66
CA LYS A 76 1.97 40.13 -20.10
C LYS A 76 0.64 39.47 -20.44
N HIS A 77 0.07 39.85 -21.59
CA HIS A 77 -1.23 39.37 -22.03
C HIS A 77 -1.12 38.75 -23.42
N ASN A 78 -1.87 37.66 -23.64
CA ASN A 78 -2.09 37.02 -24.95
C ASN A 78 -0.79 36.81 -25.74
N LEU A 79 0.16 36.11 -25.11
CA LEU A 79 1.43 35.76 -25.72
C LEU A 79 1.29 34.48 -26.55
N THR A 80 1.83 34.51 -27.76
CA THR A 80 2.05 33.31 -28.59
C THR A 80 3.00 32.34 -27.89
N ALA A 81 3.05 31.07 -28.30
CA ALA A 81 3.95 30.08 -27.72
C ALA A 81 5.42 30.55 -27.73
N LYS A 82 5.85 31.14 -28.86
CA LYS A 82 7.17 31.78 -28.97
C LYS A 82 7.31 32.98 -28.03
N GLY A 83 6.28 33.82 -27.92
CA GLY A 83 6.26 34.97 -27.03
C GLY A 83 6.35 34.61 -25.54
N ILE A 84 5.76 33.50 -25.12
CA ILE A 84 5.88 32.95 -23.76
C ILE A 84 7.34 32.62 -23.47
N VAL A 85 7.98 31.85 -24.35
CA VAL A 85 9.40 31.45 -24.19
C VAL A 85 10.31 32.68 -24.16
N GLU A 86 10.16 33.61 -25.09
CA GLU A 86 10.95 34.85 -25.13
C GLU A 86 10.77 35.70 -23.86
N THR A 87 9.54 35.76 -23.34
CA THR A 87 9.24 36.49 -22.10
C THR A 87 9.89 35.82 -20.89
N MET A 88 9.82 34.49 -20.80
CA MET A 88 10.47 33.73 -19.72
C MET A 88 12.00 33.89 -19.76
N VAL A 89 12.61 33.89 -20.95
CA VAL A 89 14.05 34.15 -21.12
C VAL A 89 14.40 35.59 -20.71
N LYS A 90 13.61 36.58 -21.12
CA LYS A 90 13.84 37.98 -20.69
C LYS A 90 13.69 38.13 -19.18
N PHE A 91 12.74 37.42 -18.58
CA PHE A 91 12.53 37.43 -17.14
C PHE A 91 13.68 36.76 -16.40
N SER A 92 14.21 35.63 -16.87
CA SER A 92 15.36 34.97 -16.24
C SER A 92 16.65 35.78 -16.33
N LEU A 93 16.82 36.58 -17.39
CA LEU A 93 17.99 37.44 -17.59
C LEU A 93 17.89 38.81 -16.89
N ASN A 94 16.81 39.08 -16.14
CA ASN A 94 16.65 40.36 -15.46
C ASN A 94 17.63 40.48 -14.28
N LYS A 95 18.53 41.46 -14.34
CA LYS A 95 19.56 41.69 -13.31
C LYS A 95 18.99 42.08 -11.95
N GLU A 96 17.76 42.58 -11.88
CA GLU A 96 17.12 42.93 -10.60
C GLU A 96 16.90 41.70 -9.70
N HIS A 97 16.93 40.48 -10.24
CA HIS A 97 16.93 39.24 -9.45
C HIS A 97 18.11 39.17 -8.47
N GLU A 98 19.24 39.82 -8.75
CA GLU A 98 20.40 39.83 -7.84
C GLU A 98 20.09 40.52 -6.52
N ARG A 99 19.28 41.59 -6.56
CA ARG A 99 18.90 42.44 -5.42
C ARG A 99 17.64 41.96 -4.69
N CYS A 100 16.91 41.04 -5.32
CA CYS A 100 15.70 40.44 -4.80
C CYS A 100 15.98 39.16 -4.03
N ASP A 101 15.12 38.80 -3.08
CA ASP A 101 15.26 37.57 -2.30
C ASP A 101 14.45 36.39 -2.86
N SER A 102 13.52 36.60 -3.80
CA SER A 102 12.68 35.53 -4.38
C SER A 102 12.18 35.85 -5.79
N ALA A 103 11.58 34.86 -6.46
CA ALA A 103 10.89 35.06 -7.74
C ALA A 103 9.56 34.33 -7.79
N VAL A 104 8.57 34.91 -8.48
CA VAL A 104 7.24 34.31 -8.67
C VAL A 104 6.88 34.31 -10.15
N VAL A 105 6.34 33.20 -10.64
CA VAL A 105 5.81 33.08 -12.00
C VAL A 105 4.38 32.55 -11.94
N VAL A 106 3.45 33.27 -12.53
CA VAL A 106 2.04 32.93 -12.60
C VAL A 106 1.65 32.80 -14.05
N ILE A 107 1.15 31.65 -14.46
CA ILE A 107 0.70 31.41 -15.82
C ILE A 107 -0.77 31.02 -15.81
N LEU A 108 -1.59 31.85 -16.46
CA LEU A 108 -3.02 31.67 -16.63
C LEU A 108 -3.28 31.40 -18.13
N THR A 109 -3.50 30.14 -18.51
CA THR A 109 -3.75 29.76 -19.92
C THR A 109 -4.52 28.42 -20.02
N HIS A 110 -4.73 27.91 -21.22
CA HIS A 110 -5.14 26.51 -21.43
C HIS A 110 -3.92 25.60 -21.36
N GLY A 111 -4.12 24.33 -21.00
CA GLY A 111 -3.02 23.37 -20.96
C GLY A 111 -3.48 21.94 -21.16
N LEU A 112 -2.49 21.07 -21.31
CA LEU A 112 -2.58 19.62 -21.35
C LEU A 112 -1.53 19.07 -20.38
N GLU A 113 -1.42 17.75 -20.27
CA GLU A 113 -0.42 17.15 -19.39
C GLU A 113 1.00 17.57 -19.76
N GLY A 114 1.67 18.32 -18.87
CA GLY A 114 3.07 18.75 -19.03
C GLY A 114 3.30 19.97 -19.94
N GLU A 115 2.27 20.46 -20.63
CA GLU A 115 2.37 21.54 -21.63
C GLU A 115 1.27 22.59 -21.49
N ILE A 116 1.58 23.83 -21.88
CA ILE A 116 0.64 24.95 -21.87
C ILE A 116 0.50 25.58 -23.27
N TYR A 117 -0.65 26.17 -23.54
CA TYR A 117 -0.92 26.83 -24.81
C TYR A 117 -0.50 28.31 -24.83
N GLY A 118 0.11 28.73 -25.93
CA GLY A 118 0.17 30.12 -26.38
C GLY A 118 -1.18 30.58 -26.94
N SER A 119 -1.35 31.90 -27.08
CA SER A 119 -2.57 32.49 -27.67
C SER A 119 -2.78 32.10 -29.14
N ASP A 120 -1.72 31.65 -29.82
CA ASP A 120 -1.72 31.11 -31.17
C ASP A 120 -2.07 29.61 -31.25
N GLY A 121 -2.28 28.95 -30.10
CA GLY A 121 -2.52 27.50 -30.03
C GLY A 121 -1.25 26.65 -30.06
N GLY A 122 -0.06 27.25 -30.11
CA GLY A 122 1.20 26.52 -29.99
C GLY A 122 1.43 26.01 -28.56
N LEU A 123 2.08 24.86 -28.41
CA LEU A 123 2.37 24.25 -27.11
C LEU A 123 3.76 24.64 -26.60
N VAL A 124 3.86 24.85 -25.28
CA VAL A 124 5.11 25.16 -24.58
C VAL A 124 5.27 24.23 -23.38
N SER A 125 6.40 23.52 -23.33
CA SER A 125 6.73 22.63 -22.22
C SER A 125 6.94 23.39 -20.91
N VAL A 126 6.21 22.98 -19.87
CA VAL A 126 6.33 23.54 -18.52
C VAL A 126 7.73 23.29 -17.93
N GLN A 127 8.29 22.10 -18.18
CA GLN A 127 9.61 21.73 -17.69
C GLN A 127 10.73 22.63 -18.26
N LYS A 128 10.64 22.99 -19.55
CA LYS A 128 11.61 23.92 -20.17
C LYS A 128 11.53 25.32 -19.56
N MET A 129 10.34 25.80 -19.21
CA MET A 129 10.17 27.10 -18.55
C MET A 129 10.73 27.11 -17.13
N ILE A 130 10.56 26.02 -16.37
CA ILE A 130 11.12 25.90 -15.03
C ILE A 130 12.65 25.90 -15.07
N GLN A 131 13.25 25.19 -16.04
CA GLN A 131 14.70 25.15 -16.24
C GLN A 131 15.30 26.55 -16.44
N LEU A 132 14.60 27.48 -17.09
CA LEU A 132 15.10 28.85 -17.31
C LEU A 132 15.36 29.63 -16.00
N LEU A 133 14.69 29.28 -14.91
CA LEU A 133 14.84 29.94 -13.60
C LEU A 133 15.63 29.10 -12.60
N ASP A 134 16.24 28.00 -13.02
CA ASP A 134 17.06 27.17 -12.16
C ASP A 134 18.42 27.82 -11.82
N ALA A 135 19.20 27.21 -10.93
CA ALA A 135 20.45 27.79 -10.44
C ALA A 135 21.56 27.85 -11.51
N VAL A 136 21.43 27.14 -12.63
CA VAL A 136 22.38 27.15 -13.75
C VAL A 136 21.99 28.21 -14.77
N ASN A 137 20.72 28.27 -15.14
CA ASN A 137 20.25 29.18 -16.19
C ASN A 137 19.94 30.58 -15.67
N CYS A 138 19.69 30.74 -14.35
CA CYS A 138 19.53 32.03 -13.69
C CYS A 138 20.36 32.08 -12.38
N PRO A 139 21.68 32.32 -12.47
CA PRO A 139 22.56 32.37 -11.30
C PRO A 139 22.16 33.41 -10.25
N ALA A 140 21.49 34.50 -10.65
CA ALA A 140 20.99 35.55 -9.77
C ALA A 140 19.92 35.05 -8.77
N LEU A 141 19.26 33.92 -9.09
CA LEU A 141 18.26 33.26 -8.26
C LEU A 141 18.78 31.98 -7.58
N LYS A 142 20.08 31.79 -7.47
CA LYS A 142 20.67 30.68 -6.73
C LYS A 142 20.40 30.84 -5.22
N ASN A 143 19.95 29.77 -4.54
CA ASN A 143 19.58 29.77 -3.11
C ASN A 143 18.41 30.73 -2.76
N LYS A 144 17.56 31.04 -3.74
CA LYS A 144 16.42 31.94 -3.58
C LYS A 144 15.14 31.22 -3.99
N PRO A 145 14.05 31.30 -3.21
CA PRO A 145 12.81 30.59 -3.51
C PRO A 145 12.16 31.11 -4.79
N LYS A 146 11.71 30.17 -5.63
CA LYS A 146 10.99 30.40 -6.89
C LYS A 146 9.64 29.72 -6.81
N LEU A 147 8.56 30.49 -6.91
CA LEU A 147 7.19 29.96 -6.85
C LEU A 147 6.56 30.00 -8.23
N PHE A 148 6.02 28.87 -8.69
CA PHE A 148 5.25 28.78 -9.93
C PHE A 148 3.78 28.48 -9.62
N PHE A 149 2.88 29.34 -10.08
CA PHE A 149 1.43 29.14 -10.01
C PHE A 149 0.90 28.88 -11.42
N LEU A 150 0.48 27.64 -11.68
CA LEU A 150 0.05 27.20 -13.00
C LEU A 150 -1.46 26.94 -13.01
N GLN A 151 -2.22 27.90 -13.53
CA GLN A 151 -3.64 27.75 -13.81
C GLN A 151 -3.82 27.34 -15.27
N ALA A 152 -3.76 26.03 -15.50
CA ALA A 152 -4.01 25.41 -16.80
C ALA A 152 -4.57 23.99 -16.57
N CYS A 153 -5.42 23.52 -17.49
CA CYS A 153 -5.93 22.15 -17.43
C CYS A 153 -4.78 21.15 -17.59
N ARG A 154 -4.93 19.95 -17.02
CA ARG A 154 -3.98 18.84 -17.18
C ARG A 154 -4.62 17.60 -17.81
N GLY A 155 -5.81 17.77 -18.40
CA GLY A 155 -6.61 16.72 -19.05
C GLY A 155 -8.06 17.17 -19.32
N GLN A 156 -8.96 16.23 -19.65
CA GLN A 156 -10.35 16.49 -20.06
C GLN A 156 -11.42 16.01 -19.06
N ARG A 157 -11.03 15.49 -17.88
CA ARG A 157 -11.95 14.90 -16.89
C ARG A 157 -12.50 15.92 -15.87
N TYR A 158 -13.75 15.75 -15.43
CA TYR A 158 -14.41 16.56 -14.40
C TYR A 158 -14.37 15.82 -13.04
N ASP A 159 -14.17 16.52 -11.93
CA ASP A 159 -14.05 15.98 -10.57
C ASP A 159 -15.41 16.07 -9.85
N SER A 160 -16.01 14.96 -9.41
CA SER A 160 -17.43 14.88 -9.04
C SER A 160 -17.77 14.86 -7.54
N GLY A 161 -16.81 14.85 -6.62
CA GLY A 161 -17.07 14.98 -5.18
C GLY A 161 -17.87 13.86 -4.49
N HIS A 162 -17.81 13.81 -3.15
CA HIS A 162 -18.64 12.93 -2.33
C HIS A 162 -18.89 13.55 -0.95
N ASP A 163 -20.11 13.43 -0.41
CA ASP A 163 -20.53 14.06 0.86
C ASP A 163 -19.84 13.42 2.08
N VAL A 164 -19.40 14.28 3.02
CA VAL A 164 -18.80 13.88 4.31
C VAL A 164 -19.83 14.06 5.42
N ILE A 165 -20.14 12.98 6.15
CA ILE A 165 -20.94 13.01 7.38
C ILE A 165 -19.98 13.21 8.55
N ASP A 166 -20.17 14.32 9.27
CA ASP A 166 -19.32 14.77 10.38
C ASP A 166 -19.61 13.97 11.66
N SER A 167 -18.56 13.58 12.39
CA SER A 167 -18.68 12.97 13.72
C SER A 167 -17.47 13.39 14.56
N GLY A 168 -17.77 14.23 15.57
CA GLY A 168 -16.82 15.10 16.25
C GLY A 168 -15.92 14.50 17.34
N ASP A 169 -14.92 15.33 17.65
CA ASP A 169 -14.17 15.58 18.90
C ASP A 169 -13.66 14.42 19.79
N ALA A 170 -12.32 14.40 19.98
CA ALA A 170 -11.70 14.53 21.30
C ALA A 170 -10.18 14.84 21.25
N ILE A 171 -9.78 15.79 22.08
CA ILE A 171 -8.45 16.40 22.28
C ILE A 171 -7.57 15.55 23.22
N GLY A 172 -6.24 15.52 23.01
CA GLY A 172 -5.27 15.00 23.99
C GLY A 172 -3.79 15.26 23.64
N SER A 173 -3.20 16.25 24.30
CA SER A 173 -1.80 16.72 24.19
C SER A 173 -0.79 15.86 24.96
N ALA A 174 0.44 15.66 24.45
CA ALA A 174 1.65 15.49 25.29
C ALA A 174 2.98 15.73 24.52
N ASN A 175 3.79 16.63 25.09
CA ASN A 175 5.16 17.01 24.70
C ASN A 175 6.20 15.88 24.88
N ALA A 176 7.19 15.81 23.99
CA ALA A 176 8.53 15.29 24.31
C ALA A 176 9.63 15.93 23.44
N ARG A 177 10.36 16.90 24.00
CA ARG A 177 11.63 17.45 23.45
C ARG A 177 12.79 16.54 23.88
N CYS A 178 13.61 16.08 22.93
CA CYS A 178 14.96 15.57 23.21
C CYS A 178 16.00 16.42 22.47
N LYS A 179 16.92 17.01 23.24
CA LYS A 179 18.10 17.76 22.79
C LYS A 179 19.18 16.79 22.30
N LEU A 180 19.87 17.13 21.21
CA LEU A 180 21.15 16.49 20.84
C LEU A 180 22.24 17.56 20.68
N ASN A 181 23.43 17.24 21.20
CA ASN A 181 24.57 18.12 21.39
C ASN A 181 25.39 18.36 20.11
N SER A 182 26.12 19.46 20.16
CA SER A 182 27.06 20.10 19.23
C SER A 182 28.12 19.23 18.55
N LEU A 183 28.42 19.55 17.28
CA LEU A 183 29.66 19.23 16.56
C LEU A 183 30.23 20.50 15.89
N ASP A 184 31.56 20.55 15.79
CA ASP A 184 32.45 21.72 15.61
C ASP A 184 32.30 22.57 14.33
N GLU A 185 32.58 23.88 14.48
CA GLU A 185 32.35 24.96 13.50
C GLU A 185 33.31 25.02 12.29
N ASN A 186 34.39 24.24 12.25
CA ASN A 186 35.45 24.45 11.24
C ASN A 186 35.35 23.58 9.97
N ASP A 187 34.61 22.47 9.98
CA ASP A 187 34.40 21.64 8.77
C ASP A 187 33.15 22.06 7.95
N ALA A 188 32.29 22.92 8.52
CA ALA A 188 31.07 23.44 7.90
C ALA A 188 31.33 24.46 6.76
N ALA A 189 32.55 24.98 6.64
CA ALA A 189 32.87 26.04 5.68
C ALA A 189 33.19 25.51 4.26
N ALA A 190 33.76 24.31 4.14
CA ALA A 190 34.19 23.74 2.85
C ALA A 190 33.07 23.01 2.09
N LEU A 191 32.06 22.50 2.80
CA LEU A 191 30.91 21.76 2.25
C LEU A 191 29.78 22.66 1.68
N ARG A 192 29.79 23.97 1.94
CA ARG A 192 28.71 24.92 1.58
C ARG A 192 28.60 25.29 0.09
N ARG A 193 29.42 24.75 -0.82
CA ARG A 193 29.64 25.39 -2.13
C ARG A 193 29.09 24.71 -3.39
N LYS A 194 28.36 23.59 -3.31
CA LYS A 194 27.69 23.01 -4.49
C LYS A 194 26.19 22.78 -4.22
N VAL A 195 25.40 23.70 -4.75
CA VAL A 195 23.93 23.72 -4.69
C VAL A 195 23.37 22.93 -5.88
N PRO A 196 22.35 22.07 -5.72
CA PRO A 196 21.70 21.38 -6.83
C PRO A 196 21.14 22.33 -7.88
N THR A 197 21.15 21.90 -9.14
CA THR A 197 20.76 22.70 -10.32
C THR A 197 19.35 23.27 -10.21
N GLN A 198 18.41 22.54 -9.60
CA GLN A 198 16.99 22.92 -9.45
C GLN A 198 16.53 22.99 -7.98
N ALA A 199 17.41 23.40 -7.06
CA ALA A 199 16.99 23.71 -5.69
C ALA A 199 16.07 24.95 -5.64
N ASP A 200 15.26 25.04 -4.58
CA ASP A 200 14.47 26.22 -4.23
C ASP A 200 13.29 26.54 -5.17
N ILE A 201 12.70 25.55 -5.85
CA ILE A 201 11.52 25.73 -6.73
C ILE A 201 10.29 25.02 -6.16
N LEU A 202 9.19 25.75 -5.99
CA LEU A 202 7.86 25.20 -5.65
C LEU A 202 6.92 25.43 -6.83
N ILE A 203 6.15 24.39 -7.20
CA ILE A 203 5.18 24.45 -8.29
C ILE A 203 3.81 24.03 -7.76
N ALA A 204 2.83 24.92 -7.90
CA ALA A 204 1.45 24.69 -7.55
C ALA A 204 0.58 24.66 -8.81
N TYR A 205 -0.06 23.52 -9.06
CA TYR A 205 -1.00 23.32 -10.15
C TYR A 205 -2.43 23.51 -9.66
N SER A 206 -3.28 24.14 -10.48
CA SER A 206 -4.69 24.31 -10.16
C SER A 206 -5.50 23.01 -10.14
N THR A 207 -4.98 21.93 -10.73
CA THR A 207 -5.63 20.62 -10.80
C THR A 207 -4.64 19.47 -10.68
N THR A 208 -5.15 18.31 -10.26
CA THR A 208 -4.54 16.99 -10.43
C THR A 208 -4.30 16.66 -11.91
N PRO A 209 -3.23 15.90 -12.24
CA PRO A 209 -3.03 15.38 -13.60
C PRO A 209 -4.30 14.69 -14.12
N GLY A 210 -4.72 14.97 -15.35
CA GLY A 210 -5.93 14.40 -15.96
C GLY A 210 -7.22 15.21 -15.83
N PHE A 211 -7.28 16.23 -14.94
CA PHE A 211 -8.52 16.96 -14.65
C PHE A 211 -8.57 18.40 -15.21
N VAL A 212 -9.80 18.85 -15.50
CA VAL A 212 -10.13 20.20 -16.01
C VAL A 212 -10.14 21.20 -14.86
N SER A 213 -9.50 22.36 -15.05
CA SER A 213 -9.58 23.43 -14.04
C SER A 213 -10.91 24.15 -14.16
N TRP A 214 -11.68 24.24 -13.06
CA TRP A 214 -12.98 24.89 -13.06
C TRP A 214 -12.84 26.41 -13.09
N ARG A 215 -13.72 27.03 -13.87
CA ARG A 215 -13.74 28.48 -14.12
C ARG A 215 -15.13 29.01 -13.83
N ASN A 216 -15.19 30.14 -13.13
CA ASN A 216 -16.37 30.97 -13.10
C ASN A 216 -16.14 32.18 -14.03
N SER A 217 -16.95 32.31 -15.08
CA SER A 217 -16.83 33.35 -16.11
C SER A 217 -17.03 34.79 -15.57
N LEU A 218 -17.62 34.94 -14.39
CA LEU A 218 -17.90 36.22 -13.74
C LEU A 218 -16.99 36.51 -12.53
N ARG A 219 -16.41 35.48 -11.90
CA ARG A 219 -15.66 35.61 -10.64
C ARG A 219 -14.15 35.31 -10.72
N GLY A 220 -13.67 34.60 -11.75
CA GLY A 220 -12.30 34.06 -11.79
C GLY A 220 -12.24 32.57 -11.43
N THR A 221 -11.04 31.99 -11.34
CA THR A 221 -10.84 30.56 -11.00
C THR A 221 -10.78 30.32 -9.49
N TRP A 222 -11.29 29.18 -9.03
CA TRP A 222 -11.34 28.86 -7.61
C TRP A 222 -9.97 28.76 -6.95
N PHE A 223 -9.01 28.14 -7.66
CA PHE A 223 -7.63 28.02 -7.19
C PHE A 223 -6.97 29.40 -7.00
N ILE A 224 -7.09 30.31 -7.98
CA ILE A 224 -6.46 31.64 -7.88
C ILE A 224 -7.12 32.48 -6.80
N GLN A 225 -8.44 32.39 -6.64
CA GLN A 225 -9.15 33.04 -5.54
C GLN A 225 -8.72 32.50 -4.17
N ALA A 226 -8.63 31.17 -4.02
CA ALA A 226 -8.21 30.54 -2.77
C ALA A 226 -6.76 30.93 -2.41
N VAL A 227 -5.85 30.95 -3.40
CA VAL A 227 -4.49 31.46 -3.22
C VAL A 227 -4.52 32.91 -2.73
N CYS A 228 -5.31 33.80 -3.37
CA CYS A 228 -5.38 35.20 -2.95
C CYS A 228 -5.95 35.36 -1.53
N GLU A 229 -7.00 34.62 -1.19
CA GLU A 229 -7.63 34.64 0.12
C GLU A 229 -6.67 34.19 1.21
N VAL A 230 -6.12 32.99 1.08
CA VAL A 230 -5.23 32.40 2.08
C VAL A 230 -3.94 33.20 2.22
N PHE A 231 -3.28 33.56 1.11
CA PHE A 231 -2.01 34.28 1.19
C PHE A 231 -2.21 35.70 1.72
N SER A 232 -3.36 36.35 1.49
CA SER A 232 -3.61 37.67 2.08
C SER A 232 -3.76 37.61 3.60
N GLU A 233 -4.30 36.52 4.13
CA GLU A 233 -4.67 36.39 5.54
C GLU A 233 -3.54 35.77 6.39
N TYR A 234 -2.81 34.79 5.85
CA TYR A 234 -1.92 33.93 6.61
C TYR A 234 -0.43 34.08 6.25
N ALA A 235 -0.06 34.70 5.13
CA ALA A 235 1.34 34.73 4.65
C ALA A 235 2.32 35.48 5.57
N TRP A 236 1.84 36.26 6.53
CA TRP A 236 2.67 36.94 7.51
C TRP A 236 3.07 36.04 8.70
N LYS A 237 2.40 34.90 8.93
CA LYS A 237 2.62 34.02 10.09
C LYS A 237 2.83 32.54 9.77
N GLU A 238 2.53 32.10 8.55
CA GLU A 238 2.65 30.69 8.14
C GLU A 238 3.60 30.52 6.95
N GLU A 239 4.30 29.39 6.93
CA GLU A 239 5.13 29.02 5.79
C GLU A 239 4.32 28.69 4.53
N VAL A 240 4.94 28.88 3.37
CA VAL A 240 4.29 28.74 2.05
C VAL A 240 3.62 27.38 1.87
N LEU A 241 4.19 26.29 2.41
CA LEU A 241 3.58 24.95 2.32
C LEU A 241 2.28 24.83 3.14
N HIS A 242 2.24 25.42 4.35
CA HIS A 242 1.01 25.49 5.15
C HIS A 242 -0.06 26.36 4.49
N LEU A 243 0.34 27.47 3.85
CA LEU A 243 -0.58 28.26 3.04
C LEU A 243 -1.20 27.39 1.93
N PHE A 244 -0.43 26.54 1.26
CA PHE A 244 -1.00 25.66 0.23
C PHE A 244 -1.88 24.53 0.78
N THR A 245 -1.64 24.04 1.99
CA THR A 245 -2.58 23.14 2.68
C THR A 245 -3.94 23.81 2.86
N ARG A 246 -3.94 25.05 3.38
CA ARG A 246 -5.18 25.84 3.51
C ARG A 246 -5.83 26.16 2.18
N VAL A 247 -5.03 26.43 1.14
CA VAL A 247 -5.55 26.62 -0.23
C VAL A 247 -6.28 25.37 -0.69
N ASN A 248 -5.72 24.17 -0.47
CA ASN A 248 -6.40 22.92 -0.82
C ASN A 248 -7.73 22.78 -0.07
N ASP A 249 -7.78 23.07 1.23
CA ASP A 249 -9.01 23.02 2.02
C ASP A 249 -10.08 24.00 1.48
N VAL A 250 -9.67 25.24 1.15
CA VAL A 250 -10.57 26.24 0.58
C VAL A 250 -11.05 25.84 -0.81
N VAL A 251 -10.20 25.24 -1.66
CA VAL A 251 -10.61 24.77 -2.99
C VAL A 251 -11.53 23.55 -2.88
N ALA A 252 -11.25 22.61 -1.96
CA ALA A 252 -12.09 21.45 -1.69
C ALA A 252 -13.49 21.83 -1.16
N SER A 253 -13.59 22.93 -0.39
CA SER A 253 -14.86 23.45 0.10
C SER A 253 -15.73 24.15 -0.97
N LYS A 254 -15.19 24.42 -2.17
CA LYS A 254 -15.90 25.10 -3.25
C LYS A 254 -16.59 24.09 -4.17
N MET A 255 -17.93 24.06 -4.14
CA MET A 255 -18.76 23.16 -4.95
C MET A 255 -19.35 23.87 -6.18
N SER A 256 -19.41 23.17 -7.32
CA SER A 256 -20.02 23.71 -8.54
C SER A 256 -21.55 23.59 -8.49
N SER A 257 -22.26 24.31 -9.35
CA SER A 257 -23.70 24.15 -9.55
C SER A 257 -24.11 22.77 -10.07
N CYS A 258 -23.17 21.90 -10.46
CA CYS A 258 -23.41 20.51 -10.86
C CYS A 258 -22.85 19.47 -9.86
N GLY A 259 -22.46 19.89 -8.64
CA GLY A 259 -21.97 18.98 -7.59
C GLY A 259 -20.50 18.58 -7.69
N SER A 260 -19.74 19.17 -8.62
CA SER A 260 -18.31 18.89 -8.83
C SER A 260 -17.40 19.66 -7.87
N VAL A 261 -16.25 19.09 -7.52
CA VAL A 261 -15.20 19.66 -6.64
C VAL A 261 -13.90 19.83 -7.43
N GLN A 262 -12.87 20.45 -6.84
CA GLN A 262 -11.55 20.61 -7.46
C GLN A 262 -10.45 20.37 -6.41
N MET A 263 -9.41 19.59 -6.75
CA MET A 263 -8.22 19.41 -5.91
C MET A 263 -6.93 19.89 -6.61
N SER A 264 -6.12 20.69 -5.91
CA SER A 264 -4.76 21.07 -6.36
C SER A 264 -3.70 20.07 -5.88
N THR A 265 -2.61 19.91 -6.65
CA THR A 265 -1.53 18.95 -6.33
C THR A 265 -0.20 19.67 -6.17
N MET A 266 0.61 19.21 -5.21
CA MET A 266 2.00 19.60 -5.03
C MET A 266 2.92 18.42 -5.31
N PHE A 267 4.03 18.68 -6.01
CA PHE A 267 5.14 17.72 -6.16
C PHE A 267 6.36 18.28 -5.43
N SER A 268 6.79 17.66 -4.34
CA SER A 268 8.17 17.75 -3.90
C SER A 268 8.97 16.68 -4.66
N LYS A 269 9.92 17.08 -5.50
CA LYS A 269 10.83 16.10 -6.12
C LYS A 269 11.60 15.36 -5.01
N ILE A 270 11.82 14.06 -5.20
CA ILE A 270 12.75 13.26 -4.38
C ILE A 270 14.07 14.03 -4.32
N LYS A 271 14.44 14.50 -3.14
CA LYS A 271 15.69 15.23 -2.92
C LYS A 271 16.68 14.19 -2.45
N LEU A 272 17.60 13.79 -3.33
CA LEU A 272 18.73 12.99 -2.88
C LEU A 272 19.49 13.82 -1.81
N PRO A 273 19.99 13.18 -0.74
CA PRO A 273 20.85 13.86 0.22
C PRO A 273 21.97 14.61 -0.53
N PRO A 274 22.38 15.80 -0.06
CA PRO A 274 23.35 16.62 -0.78
C PRO A 274 24.64 15.86 -1.10
N GLY A 275 24.96 15.74 -2.38
CA GLY A 275 26.17 15.05 -2.85
C GLY A 275 26.01 13.54 -3.06
N THR A 276 24.85 12.95 -2.75
CA THR A 276 24.59 11.52 -2.96
C THR A 276 24.06 11.25 -4.36
N THR A 277 24.68 10.32 -5.07
CA THR A 277 24.20 9.81 -6.36
C THR A 277 23.08 8.77 -6.15
N PHE A 278 22.31 8.51 -7.20
CA PHE A 278 21.28 7.47 -7.13
C PHE A 278 21.89 6.08 -6.89
N ASP A 279 23.05 5.77 -7.48
CA ASP A 279 23.73 4.49 -7.27
C ASP A 279 24.22 4.32 -5.83
N GLU A 280 24.77 5.39 -5.21
CA GLU A 280 25.14 5.39 -3.80
C GLU A 280 23.94 5.16 -2.87
N LEU A 281 22.76 5.69 -3.23
CA LEU A 281 21.54 5.38 -2.50
C LEU A 281 21.16 3.91 -2.61
N ILE A 282 21.23 3.34 -3.82
CA ILE A 282 20.91 1.92 -4.04
C ILE A 282 21.86 1.05 -3.23
N ASP A 283 23.15 1.36 -3.20
CA ASP A 283 24.12 0.61 -2.41
C ASP A 283 23.89 0.78 -0.91
N SER A 284 23.56 2.00 -0.44
CA SER A 284 23.13 2.23 0.94
C SER A 284 21.90 1.41 1.32
N ALA A 285 20.93 1.26 0.41
CA ALA A 285 19.75 0.42 0.62
C ALA A 285 20.12 -1.06 0.78
N LYS A 286 21.04 -1.56 -0.05
CA LYS A 286 21.56 -2.94 0.04
C LYS A 286 22.32 -3.16 1.35
N ASP A 287 23.18 -2.22 1.74
CA ASP A 287 23.94 -2.30 2.99
C ASP A 287 23.01 -2.30 4.20
N TRP A 288 22.02 -1.40 4.21
CA TRP A 288 21.00 -1.37 5.25
C TRP A 288 20.25 -2.70 5.34
N ALA A 289 19.82 -3.24 4.21
CA ALA A 289 19.10 -4.51 4.13
C ALA A 289 19.94 -5.67 4.69
N GLN A 290 21.24 -5.74 4.39
CA GLN A 290 22.13 -6.75 4.95
C GLN A 290 22.29 -6.62 6.47
N ILE A 291 22.56 -5.41 6.96
CA ILE A 291 22.77 -5.13 8.39
C ILE A 291 21.51 -5.44 9.23
N HIS A 292 20.32 -5.21 8.66
CA HIS A 292 19.05 -5.38 9.37
C HIS A 292 18.38 -6.74 9.12
N GLY A 293 19.06 -7.65 8.43
CA GLY A 293 18.58 -9.03 8.20
C GLY A 293 17.42 -9.13 7.21
N LEU A 294 17.32 -8.20 6.26
CA LEU A 294 16.39 -8.27 5.12
C LEU A 294 16.96 -9.21 4.03
N CYS A 295 17.14 -10.48 4.38
CA CYS A 295 17.87 -11.46 3.59
C CYS A 295 17.13 -12.80 3.45
N ILE A 296 17.53 -13.55 2.44
CA ILE A 296 17.09 -14.92 2.14
C ILE A 296 18.31 -15.77 1.74
N ARG A 297 18.23 -17.09 1.84
CA ARG A 297 19.31 -17.95 1.33
C ARG A 297 19.30 -18.04 -0.20
N LEU A 298 20.49 -18.26 -0.76
CA LEU A 298 20.65 -18.51 -2.19
C LEU A 298 19.96 -19.83 -2.58
N PRO A 299 19.31 -19.91 -3.76
CA PRO A 299 18.69 -21.14 -4.23
C PRO A 299 19.65 -22.33 -4.30
N GLU A 300 20.91 -22.12 -4.66
CA GLU A 300 21.89 -23.20 -4.86
C GLU A 300 22.62 -23.57 -3.56
N LYS A 301 22.48 -22.75 -2.51
CA LYS A 301 23.20 -22.89 -1.23
C LYS A 301 22.27 -22.76 -0.03
N TYR A 302 21.02 -23.22 -0.14
CA TYR A 302 20.00 -23.08 0.91
C TYR A 302 20.33 -23.80 2.23
N GLU A 303 21.31 -24.71 2.24
CA GLU A 303 21.79 -25.37 3.46
C GLU A 303 22.88 -24.57 4.19
N ASN A 304 23.58 -23.67 3.47
CA ASN A 304 24.61 -22.83 4.05
C ASN A 304 23.97 -21.66 4.82
N SER A 305 24.36 -21.47 6.07
CA SER A 305 23.88 -20.35 6.90
C SER A 305 24.81 -19.14 6.88
N ASP A 306 26.04 -19.30 6.38
CA ASP A 306 27.03 -18.21 6.27
C ASP A 306 26.82 -17.38 5.00
N GLU A 307 26.12 -17.92 4.01
CA GLU A 307 25.86 -17.27 2.73
C GLU A 307 24.38 -16.92 2.56
N VAL A 308 24.10 -15.63 2.45
CA VAL A 308 22.75 -15.10 2.20
C VAL A 308 22.78 -14.06 1.08
N GLN A 309 21.63 -13.83 0.47
CA GLN A 309 21.41 -12.74 -0.48
C GLN A 309 20.29 -11.83 0.01
N LEU A 310 20.18 -10.67 -0.61
CA LEU A 310 19.09 -9.73 -0.33
C LEU A 310 17.73 -10.35 -0.62
N ALA A 311 16.80 -10.21 0.31
CA ALA A 311 15.38 -10.40 0.00
C ALA A 311 14.96 -9.25 -0.93
N PRO A 312 14.25 -9.49 -2.05
CA PRO A 312 13.81 -8.41 -2.91
C PRO A 312 12.89 -7.42 -2.17
N PHE A 313 13.14 -6.13 -2.33
CA PHE A 313 12.33 -5.06 -1.72
C PHE A 313 12.26 -3.83 -2.64
N THR A 314 11.23 -2.99 -2.47
CA THR A 314 11.14 -1.71 -3.19
C THR A 314 12.02 -0.66 -2.52
N LEU A 315 12.51 0.31 -3.31
CA LEU A 315 13.30 1.42 -2.77
C LEU A 315 12.41 2.41 -2.00
N LEU A 316 11.21 2.64 -2.52
CA LEU A 316 10.20 3.55 -2.00
C LEU A 316 8.93 2.79 -1.62
N PRO A 317 8.15 3.28 -0.64
CA PRO A 317 6.84 2.72 -0.38
C PRO A 317 5.88 3.02 -1.53
N SER A 318 5.12 2.03 -1.99
CA SER A 318 4.16 2.22 -3.09
C SER A 318 2.86 2.89 -2.64
N PRO A 319 2.27 3.78 -3.47
CA PRO A 319 0.99 4.41 -3.17
C PRO A 319 -0.15 3.39 -2.96
N PHE A 320 -0.99 3.62 -1.95
CA PHE A 320 -2.16 2.79 -1.67
C PHE A 320 -3.31 3.64 -1.12
N SER A 321 -4.54 3.42 -1.59
CA SER A 321 -5.71 4.17 -1.10
C SER A 321 -5.95 3.93 0.39
N LYS A 322 -6.06 5.00 1.19
CA LYS A 322 -6.36 4.89 2.62
C LYS A 322 -7.70 4.18 2.88
N SER A 323 -8.74 4.48 2.10
CA SER A 323 -10.06 3.84 2.26
C SER A 323 -10.00 2.33 2.00
N CYS A 324 -9.26 1.92 0.96
CA CYS A 324 -9.03 0.51 0.65
C CYS A 324 -8.23 -0.18 1.77
N PHE A 325 -7.19 0.47 2.29
CA PHE A 325 -6.38 -0.06 3.40
C PHE A 325 -7.24 -0.25 4.66
N ASP A 326 -8.00 0.77 5.05
CA ASP A 326 -8.87 0.73 6.23
C ASP A 326 -9.94 -0.36 6.08
N THR A 327 -10.52 -0.51 4.88
CA THR A 327 -11.47 -1.60 4.57
C THR A 327 -10.82 -2.97 4.80
N ALA A 328 -9.62 -3.19 4.29
CA ALA A 328 -8.90 -4.46 4.46
C ALA A 328 -8.65 -4.78 5.94
N VAL A 329 -8.19 -3.79 6.71
CA VAL A 329 -7.89 -3.94 8.15
C VAL A 329 -9.16 -4.19 8.96
N ASN A 330 -10.25 -3.48 8.67
CA ASN A 330 -11.50 -3.62 9.40
C ASN A 330 -12.18 -4.97 9.11
N LEU A 331 -12.09 -5.46 7.87
CA LEU A 331 -12.71 -6.72 7.44
C LEU A 331 -12.03 -7.97 8.00
N HIS A 332 -10.80 -7.86 8.49
CA HIS A 332 -9.99 -9.02 8.84
C HIS A 332 -10.65 -9.93 9.91
N GLN A 333 -11.24 -9.37 10.97
CA GLN A 333 -11.91 -10.17 12.00
C GLN A 333 -13.14 -10.92 11.48
N ALA A 334 -13.88 -10.31 10.56
CA ALA A 334 -15.02 -10.94 9.88
C ALA A 334 -14.57 -12.10 9.00
N MET A 335 -13.49 -11.92 8.22
CA MET A 335 -12.87 -13.00 7.44
C MET A 335 -12.43 -14.16 8.34
N MET A 336 -11.78 -13.87 9.47
CA MET A 336 -11.38 -14.90 10.42
C MET A 336 -12.57 -15.70 10.95
N ALA A 337 -13.68 -15.04 11.30
CA ALA A 337 -14.90 -15.69 11.80
C ALA A 337 -15.51 -16.63 10.76
N VAL A 338 -15.61 -16.18 9.51
CA VAL A 338 -16.17 -16.97 8.40
C VAL A 338 -15.34 -18.21 8.12
N TYR A 339 -14.01 -18.06 8.01
CA TYR A 339 -13.14 -19.20 7.76
C TYR A 339 -13.02 -20.12 8.98
N HIS A 340 -13.19 -19.62 10.21
CA HIS A 340 -13.32 -20.45 11.40
C HIS A 340 -14.58 -21.32 11.32
N GLN A 341 -15.73 -20.74 10.96
CA GLN A 341 -16.95 -21.52 10.77
C GLN A 341 -16.77 -22.62 9.71
N ILE A 342 -16.19 -22.28 8.56
CA ILE A 342 -15.92 -23.25 7.49
C ILE A 342 -15.00 -24.37 7.98
N ALA A 343 -13.94 -24.04 8.71
CA ALA A 343 -12.97 -25.03 9.16
C ALA A 343 -13.58 -26.13 10.05
N PHE A 344 -14.66 -25.82 10.78
CA PHE A 344 -15.33 -26.75 11.70
C PHE A 344 -16.66 -27.31 11.15
N ASP A 345 -17.12 -26.88 9.98
CA ASP A 345 -18.34 -27.38 9.34
C ASP A 345 -18.00 -28.59 8.44
N TYR A 346 -18.16 -29.80 8.99
CA TYR A 346 -17.81 -31.05 8.30
C TYR A 346 -18.60 -31.24 7.01
N ASP A 347 -19.92 -31.12 7.09
CA ASP A 347 -20.83 -31.39 5.97
C ASP A 347 -20.59 -30.37 4.85
N PHE A 348 -20.47 -29.08 5.20
CA PHE A 348 -20.13 -28.04 4.23
C PHE A 348 -18.79 -28.32 3.53
N MET A 349 -17.76 -28.71 4.29
CA MET A 349 -16.45 -28.98 3.72
C MET A 349 -16.43 -30.25 2.84
N GLU A 350 -17.16 -31.30 3.24
CA GLU A 350 -17.30 -32.52 2.44
C GLU A 350 -18.02 -32.25 1.12
N ASP A 351 -19.14 -31.53 1.16
CA ASP A 351 -19.92 -31.16 -0.02
C ASP A 351 -19.10 -30.26 -0.96
N ALA A 352 -18.36 -29.30 -0.40
CA ALA A 352 -17.55 -28.36 -1.15
C ALA A 352 -16.41 -29.04 -1.92
N LEU A 353 -15.73 -30.02 -1.30
CA LEU A 353 -14.51 -30.64 -1.82
C LEU A 353 -14.73 -32.00 -2.50
N SER A 354 -15.89 -32.64 -2.33
CA SER A 354 -16.19 -33.92 -2.98
C SER A 354 -15.92 -33.94 -4.48
N PRO A 355 -16.32 -32.92 -5.27
CA PRO A 355 -15.98 -32.89 -6.69
C PRO A 355 -14.48 -32.78 -6.98
N VAL A 356 -13.74 -32.05 -6.14
CA VAL A 356 -12.29 -31.82 -6.28
C VAL A 356 -11.50 -33.10 -5.98
N MET A 357 -11.91 -33.84 -4.95
CA MET A 357 -11.22 -35.06 -4.48
C MET A 357 -11.23 -36.20 -5.51
N LEU A 358 -12.11 -36.15 -6.51
CA LEU A 358 -12.17 -37.16 -7.58
C LEU A 358 -10.96 -37.09 -8.51
N SER A 359 -10.36 -35.90 -8.67
CA SER A 359 -9.26 -35.65 -9.60
C SER A 359 -7.97 -35.15 -8.92
N ASP A 360 -8.05 -34.63 -7.69
CA ASP A 360 -6.90 -34.11 -6.95
C ASP A 360 -6.53 -35.03 -5.77
N VAL A 361 -5.45 -35.80 -5.94
CA VAL A 361 -4.92 -36.72 -4.93
C VAL A 361 -4.43 -35.99 -3.68
N PHE A 362 -3.86 -34.80 -3.83
CA PHE A 362 -3.35 -34.02 -2.70
C PHE A 362 -4.49 -33.56 -1.80
N VAL A 363 -5.54 -32.98 -2.40
CA VAL A 363 -6.76 -32.59 -1.67
C VAL A 363 -7.44 -33.80 -1.04
N SER A 364 -7.55 -34.91 -1.76
CA SER A 364 -8.14 -36.16 -1.25
C SER A 364 -7.41 -36.68 0.00
N LYS A 365 -6.08 -36.67 0.01
CA LYS A 365 -5.29 -37.06 1.19
C LYS A 365 -5.45 -36.11 2.37
N LEU A 366 -5.41 -34.79 2.13
CA LEU A 366 -5.66 -33.79 3.17
C LEU A 366 -7.06 -33.95 3.78
N PHE A 367 -8.07 -34.16 2.95
CA PHE A 367 -9.44 -34.41 3.43
C PHE A 367 -9.55 -35.74 4.19
N GLY A 368 -8.81 -36.78 3.78
CA GLY A 368 -8.70 -38.04 4.53
C GLY A 368 -8.21 -37.82 5.96
N ILE A 369 -7.22 -36.94 6.15
CA ILE A 369 -6.72 -36.54 7.47
C ILE A 369 -7.78 -35.74 8.23
N TYR A 370 -8.42 -34.75 7.60
CA TYR A 370 -9.52 -33.99 8.20
C TYR A 370 -10.65 -34.89 8.70
N ARG A 371 -11.10 -35.83 7.87
CA ARG A 371 -12.10 -36.84 8.24
C ARG A 371 -11.63 -37.69 9.42
N ALA A 372 -10.37 -38.10 9.45
CA ALA A 372 -9.82 -38.87 10.57
C ALA A 372 -9.83 -38.06 11.88
N VAL A 373 -9.40 -36.79 11.83
CA VAL A 373 -9.38 -35.89 13.00
C VAL A 373 -10.78 -35.62 13.53
N MET A 374 -11.74 -35.35 12.63
CA MET A 374 -13.14 -35.12 13.02
C MET A 374 -13.78 -36.36 13.66
N LYS A 375 -13.42 -37.57 13.21
CA LYS A 375 -13.91 -38.85 13.78
C LYS A 375 -13.21 -39.25 15.08
N HIS A 376 -11.94 -38.91 15.26
CA HIS A 376 -11.12 -39.34 16.41
C HIS A 376 -11.57 -38.72 17.76
N GLY A 377 -12.52 -37.78 17.74
CA GLY A 377 -13.21 -37.28 18.94
C GLY A 377 -12.82 -35.85 19.36
N ASN A 378 -13.77 -35.21 20.05
CA ASN A 378 -13.78 -33.86 20.65
C ASN A 378 -12.95 -32.74 19.97
N MET A 379 -12.83 -32.75 18.65
CA MET A 379 -12.17 -31.67 17.90
C MET A 379 -12.79 -30.30 18.23
N MET A 380 -14.10 -30.27 18.50
CA MET A 380 -14.83 -29.07 18.92
C MET A 380 -14.33 -28.46 20.23
N SER A 381 -13.71 -29.23 21.13
CA SER A 381 -13.12 -28.72 22.37
C SER A 381 -11.61 -28.49 22.28
N ARG A 382 -10.95 -28.93 21.20
CA ARG A 382 -9.50 -28.80 21.07
C ARG A 382 -9.11 -27.35 20.78
N LEU A 383 -8.02 -26.92 21.40
CA LEU A 383 -7.42 -25.63 21.09
C LEU A 383 -6.76 -25.68 19.71
N VAL A 384 -7.05 -24.67 18.89
CA VAL A 384 -6.46 -24.46 17.58
C VAL A 384 -5.95 -23.03 17.48
N LEU A 385 -4.82 -22.85 16.79
CA LEU A 385 -4.32 -21.54 16.42
C LEU A 385 -4.47 -21.37 14.92
N ASN A 386 -5.05 -20.26 14.49
CA ASN A 386 -5.04 -19.86 13.09
C ASN A 386 -4.27 -18.56 12.98
N ILE A 387 -3.28 -18.51 12.09
CA ILE A 387 -2.60 -17.28 11.69
C ILE A 387 -2.98 -17.06 10.23
N GLN A 388 -3.86 -16.08 10.01
CA GLN A 388 -4.46 -15.81 8.71
C GLN A 388 -3.79 -14.60 8.07
N ARG A 389 -3.60 -14.65 6.75
CA ARG A 389 -3.29 -13.48 5.93
C ARG A 389 -4.30 -13.36 4.79
N CYS A 390 -5.08 -12.27 4.78
CA CYS A 390 -6.03 -11.99 3.70
C CYS A 390 -5.38 -11.05 2.69
N ASP A 391 -5.20 -11.51 1.46
CA ASP A 391 -4.50 -10.79 0.41
C ASP A 391 -5.48 -10.09 -0.53
N TYR A 392 -5.22 -8.82 -0.86
CA TYR A 392 -6.08 -7.94 -1.64
C TYR A 392 -5.29 -7.14 -2.66
N MET A 393 -5.94 -6.77 -3.76
CA MET A 393 -5.46 -5.75 -4.70
C MET A 393 -6.48 -4.62 -4.78
N MET A 394 -6.01 -3.41 -5.06
CA MET A 394 -6.91 -2.35 -5.51
C MET A 394 -7.40 -2.70 -6.93
N GLN A 395 -8.60 -2.28 -7.27
CA GLN A 395 -9.12 -2.27 -8.62
C GLN A 395 -9.43 -0.82 -9.00
N GLU A 396 -8.93 -0.39 -10.14
CA GLU A 396 -9.29 0.90 -10.71
C GLU A 396 -10.67 0.78 -11.37
N GLU A 397 -11.64 1.51 -10.85
CA GLU A 397 -13.01 1.54 -11.37
C GLU A 397 -13.14 2.57 -12.50
N PRO A 398 -14.14 2.45 -13.40
CA PRO A 398 -14.31 3.37 -14.53
C PRO A 398 -14.45 4.85 -14.15
N ASN A 399 -14.91 5.13 -12.93
CA ASN A 399 -15.03 6.48 -12.35
C ASN A 399 -13.72 6.99 -11.70
N SER A 400 -12.59 6.31 -11.91
CA SER A 400 -11.30 6.62 -11.28
C SER A 400 -11.31 6.54 -9.75
N SER A 401 -12.31 5.87 -9.15
CA SER A 401 -12.25 5.45 -7.76
C SER A 401 -11.51 4.11 -7.63
N TYR A 402 -11.06 3.79 -6.42
CA TYR A 402 -10.46 2.50 -6.12
C TYR A 402 -11.41 1.66 -5.30
N SER A 403 -11.64 0.42 -5.73
CA SER A 403 -12.26 -0.61 -4.91
C SER A 403 -11.22 -1.62 -4.44
N LEU A 404 -11.47 -2.29 -3.32
CA LEU A 404 -10.60 -3.35 -2.82
C LEU A 404 -11.14 -4.69 -3.31
N LYS A 405 -10.28 -5.59 -3.80
CA LYS A 405 -10.65 -6.92 -4.29
C LYS A 405 -9.75 -8.00 -3.69
N GLN A 406 -10.35 -9.05 -3.13
CA GLN A 406 -9.64 -10.14 -2.49
C GLN A 406 -8.99 -11.05 -3.54
N VAL A 407 -7.68 -11.26 -3.39
CA VAL A 407 -6.90 -12.19 -4.21
C VAL A 407 -7.08 -13.62 -3.69
N GLU A 408 -6.84 -13.82 -2.40
CA GLU A 408 -6.93 -15.11 -1.70
C GLU A 408 -6.84 -14.92 -0.17
N VAL A 409 -7.08 -16.00 0.57
CA VAL A 409 -6.91 -16.06 2.03
C VAL A 409 -5.94 -17.19 2.37
N ASN A 410 -4.84 -16.83 3.03
CA ASN A 410 -3.76 -17.75 3.40
C ASN A 410 -3.89 -18.15 4.87
N HIS A 411 -3.98 -19.45 5.14
CA HIS A 411 -4.05 -20.01 6.51
C HIS A 411 -2.80 -20.77 6.92
N VAL A 412 -2.13 -21.41 5.97
CA VAL A 412 -0.95 -22.24 6.20
C VAL A 412 0.29 -21.50 5.74
N ALA A 413 1.35 -21.53 6.56
CA ALA A 413 2.65 -20.94 6.23
C ALA A 413 2.62 -19.47 5.76
N ALA A 414 1.67 -18.67 6.26
CA ALA A 414 1.56 -17.24 5.96
C ALA A 414 2.88 -16.50 6.27
N SER A 415 3.63 -16.19 5.21
CA SER A 415 5.01 -15.71 5.28
C SER A 415 5.13 -14.18 5.25
N PHE A 416 6.33 -13.68 5.57
CA PHE A 416 6.75 -12.27 5.48
C PHE A 416 6.20 -11.33 6.57
N ALA A 417 5.68 -11.87 7.66
CA ALA A 417 5.33 -11.09 8.84
C ALA A 417 6.54 -10.38 9.47
N GLY A 418 7.73 -11.00 9.41
CA GLY A 418 8.98 -10.43 9.94
C GLY A 418 9.64 -9.49 8.94
N LEU A 419 9.89 -9.95 7.71
CA LEU A 419 10.60 -9.15 6.71
C LEU A 419 9.80 -7.94 6.23
N GLY A 420 8.45 -8.00 6.24
CA GLY A 420 7.60 -6.83 5.95
C GLY A 420 7.82 -5.67 6.93
N VAL A 421 8.02 -5.97 8.21
CA VAL A 421 8.34 -4.95 9.23
C VAL A 421 9.72 -4.32 8.98
N ARG A 422 10.71 -5.13 8.55
CA ARG A 422 12.04 -4.62 8.17
C ARG A 422 11.97 -3.71 6.95
N CYS A 423 11.22 -4.09 5.91
CA CYS A 423 11.01 -3.23 4.75
C CYS A 423 10.38 -1.88 5.12
N ARG A 424 9.40 -1.87 6.04
CA ARG A 424 8.81 -0.62 6.56
C ARG A 424 9.83 0.27 7.27
N GLN A 425 10.75 -0.32 8.05
CA GLN A 425 11.83 0.42 8.72
C GLN A 425 12.75 1.11 7.69
N TRP A 426 13.09 0.41 6.60
CA TRP A 426 13.82 1.01 5.48
C TRP A 426 13.06 2.19 4.87
N HIS A 427 11.79 2.00 4.49
CA HIS A 427 11.01 3.06 3.87
C HIS A 427 10.83 4.30 4.76
N ARG A 428 10.64 4.10 6.07
CA ARG A 428 10.60 5.21 7.03
C ARG A 428 11.92 5.97 7.06
N LEU A 429 13.06 5.27 7.13
CA LEU A 429 14.39 5.88 7.11
C LEU A 429 14.60 6.65 5.80
N MET A 430 14.37 5.99 4.66
CA MET A 430 14.55 6.57 3.33
C MET A 430 13.73 7.86 3.19
N LEU A 431 12.43 7.82 3.49
CA LEU A 431 11.58 9.01 3.38
C LEU A 431 12.03 10.14 4.29
N SER A 432 12.46 9.83 5.52
CA SER A 432 12.97 10.85 6.45
C SER A 432 14.23 11.56 5.96
N GLN A 433 15.02 10.90 5.10
CA GLN A 433 16.24 11.47 4.53
C GLN A 433 16.01 12.18 3.19
N MET A 434 15.01 11.73 2.42
CA MET A 434 14.78 12.15 1.03
C MET A 434 13.68 13.18 0.83
N VAL A 435 12.78 13.27 1.80
CA VAL A 435 11.61 14.13 1.74
C VAL A 435 11.63 15.05 2.96
N GLU A 436 11.89 16.33 2.70
CA GLU A 436 11.80 17.38 3.69
C GLU A 436 10.35 17.46 4.20
N ASN A 437 10.15 17.40 5.53
CA ASN A 437 8.82 17.25 6.14
C ASN A 437 8.04 16.03 5.66
N ALA A 438 8.72 14.89 5.44
CA ALA A 438 8.07 13.62 5.11
C ALA A 438 6.89 13.34 6.05
N LYS A 439 5.69 13.16 5.48
CA LYS A 439 4.48 12.75 6.24
C LYS A 439 4.59 11.27 6.62
N LEU A 440 5.49 10.96 7.56
CA LEU A 440 5.75 9.59 8.00
C LEU A 440 4.51 8.91 8.61
N ASP A 441 3.51 9.70 9.04
CA ASP A 441 2.23 9.20 9.54
C ASP A 441 1.36 8.57 8.44
N LEU A 442 1.67 8.81 7.15
CA LEU A 442 1.06 8.12 6.01
C LEU A 442 1.68 6.73 5.76
N LEU A 443 2.69 6.33 6.54
CA LEU A 443 3.24 4.97 6.55
C LEU A 443 2.69 4.23 7.77
N PRO A 444 1.64 3.40 7.60
CA PRO A 444 0.98 2.76 8.73
C PRO A 444 1.95 1.90 9.52
N GLU A 445 1.74 1.85 10.84
CA GLU A 445 2.49 0.94 11.71
C GLU A 445 2.19 -0.51 11.35
N ASN A 446 3.22 -1.34 11.39
CA ASN A 446 3.12 -2.73 10.97
C ASN A 446 3.39 -3.66 12.16
N HIS A 447 2.32 -4.31 12.64
CA HIS A 447 2.35 -5.23 13.77
C HIS A 447 2.34 -6.72 13.36
N ALA A 448 2.67 -7.04 12.11
CA ALA A 448 2.58 -8.42 11.61
C ALA A 448 3.49 -9.38 12.40
N LEU A 449 4.74 -8.99 12.67
CA LEU A 449 5.69 -9.79 13.43
C LEU A 449 5.21 -10.05 14.87
N GLU A 450 4.77 -8.99 15.55
CA GLU A 450 4.18 -9.04 16.88
C GLU A 450 2.96 -9.98 16.92
N THR A 451 2.08 -9.85 15.93
CA THR A 451 0.82 -10.62 15.85
C THR A 451 1.08 -12.11 15.73
N VAL A 452 1.96 -12.51 14.81
CA VAL A 452 2.35 -13.92 14.63
C VAL A 452 3.01 -14.48 15.88
N ALA A 453 3.94 -13.73 16.47
CA ALA A 453 4.65 -14.15 17.68
C ALA A 453 3.70 -14.25 18.91
N LEU A 454 2.80 -13.28 19.09
CA LEU A 454 1.80 -13.29 20.16
C LEU A 454 0.82 -14.45 20.01
N GLY A 455 0.39 -14.80 18.80
CA GLY A 455 -0.47 -15.95 18.55
C GLY A 455 0.19 -17.26 19.00
N LEU A 456 1.44 -17.49 18.59
CA LEU A 456 2.21 -18.68 18.96
C LEU A 456 2.50 -18.75 20.47
N LEU A 457 2.89 -17.63 21.08
CA LEU A 457 3.11 -17.54 22.52
C LEU A 457 1.82 -17.77 23.32
N SER A 458 0.70 -17.23 22.86
CA SER A 458 -0.61 -17.41 23.50
C SER A 458 -1.07 -18.87 23.43
N ALA A 459 -0.90 -19.53 22.28
CA ALA A 459 -1.17 -20.95 22.14
C ALA A 459 -0.32 -21.79 23.09
N TRP A 460 0.99 -21.54 23.14
CA TRP A 460 1.89 -22.27 24.03
C TRP A 460 1.55 -22.07 25.51
N ARG A 461 1.22 -20.84 25.92
CA ARG A 461 0.74 -20.55 27.29
C ARG A 461 -0.59 -21.26 27.59
N ALA A 462 -1.50 -21.31 26.63
CA ALA A 462 -2.79 -21.99 26.78
C ALA A 462 -2.65 -23.52 26.86
N TYR A 463 -1.61 -24.10 26.24
CA TYR A 463 -1.28 -25.52 26.40
C TYR A 463 -0.85 -25.85 27.85
N GLY A 464 -0.15 -24.93 28.52
CA GLY A 464 0.03 -24.98 29.98
C GLY A 464 1.18 -25.87 30.49
N HIS A 465 2.14 -26.26 29.63
CA HIS A 465 3.30 -27.06 30.03
C HIS A 465 4.63 -26.38 29.64
N SER A 466 5.40 -25.90 30.63
CA SER A 466 6.59 -25.05 30.41
C SER A 466 7.75 -25.74 29.69
N GLU A 467 7.89 -27.07 29.82
CA GLU A 467 8.97 -27.82 29.16
C GLU A 467 8.58 -28.29 27.75
N ALA A 468 7.32 -28.14 27.36
CA ALA A 468 6.87 -28.55 26.04
C ALA A 468 7.32 -27.51 25.00
N ILE A 469 7.67 -27.97 23.80
CA ILE A 469 8.25 -27.11 22.77
C ILE A 469 7.19 -26.52 21.83
N ILE A 470 7.50 -25.35 21.25
CA ILE A 470 6.91 -24.93 19.98
C ILE A 470 7.77 -25.56 18.86
N LEU A 471 7.15 -26.45 18.10
CA LEU A 471 7.75 -27.10 16.94
C LEU A 471 7.50 -26.27 15.67
N ILE A 472 8.55 -25.67 15.13
CA ILE A 472 8.51 -24.99 13.83
C ILE A 472 8.79 -26.02 12.74
N MET A 473 7.75 -26.42 12.02
CA MET A 473 7.83 -27.40 10.94
C MET A 473 8.29 -26.71 9.65
N VAL A 474 9.46 -27.05 9.14
CA VAL A 474 10.12 -26.35 8.03
C VAL A 474 10.20 -27.21 6.77
N GLU A 475 10.32 -26.55 5.63
CA GLU A 475 10.66 -27.17 4.35
C GLU A 475 12.12 -27.65 4.32
N ASP A 476 12.43 -28.56 3.39
CA ASP A 476 13.80 -29.01 3.16
C ASP A 476 14.68 -27.87 2.62
N GLU A 477 14.17 -27.17 1.61
CA GLU A 477 14.80 -26.02 0.97
C GLU A 477 14.47 -24.71 1.69
N LEU A 478 14.94 -24.55 2.92
CA LEU A 478 14.61 -23.39 3.75
C LEU A 478 15.33 -22.12 3.28
N ARG A 479 14.75 -21.43 2.29
CA ARG A 479 15.29 -20.17 1.76
C ARG A 479 14.87 -18.96 2.58
N ASN A 480 13.60 -18.89 2.99
CA ASN A 480 13.04 -17.76 3.75
C ASN A 480 13.31 -17.88 5.26
N PHE A 481 14.54 -18.21 5.65
CA PHE A 481 14.88 -18.51 7.05
C PHE A 481 14.74 -17.29 7.98
N ALA A 482 15.14 -16.10 7.51
CA ALA A 482 15.22 -14.89 8.32
C ALA A 482 13.83 -14.45 8.80
N ASP A 483 12.82 -14.51 7.94
CA ASP A 483 11.42 -14.24 8.30
C ASP A 483 10.95 -15.11 9.47
N GLN A 484 11.31 -16.39 9.48
CA GLN A 484 10.92 -17.33 10.52
C GLN A 484 11.70 -17.10 11.82
N ARG A 485 13.00 -16.82 11.72
CA ARG A 485 13.85 -16.52 12.88
C ARG A 485 13.42 -15.24 13.58
N LEU A 486 12.99 -14.21 12.85
CA LEU A 486 12.44 -12.99 13.43
C LEU A 486 11.24 -13.31 14.32
N VAL A 487 10.36 -14.23 13.92
CA VAL A 487 9.23 -14.67 14.74
C VAL A 487 9.72 -15.37 16.02
N GLU A 488 10.68 -16.29 15.92
CA GLU A 488 11.27 -16.98 17.09
C GLU A 488 11.84 -15.97 18.11
N TYR A 489 12.65 -15.02 17.64
CA TYR A 489 13.23 -14.00 18.52
C TYR A 489 12.17 -13.08 19.12
N LYS A 490 11.13 -12.76 18.35
CA LYS A 490 10.01 -11.96 18.86
C LYS A 490 9.25 -12.71 19.95
N ILE A 491 8.98 -14.01 19.79
CA ILE A 491 8.36 -14.84 20.84
C ILE A 491 9.18 -14.76 22.13
N GLN A 492 10.49 -14.98 22.05
CA GLN A 492 11.35 -14.93 23.23
C GLN A 492 11.38 -13.52 23.86
N SER A 493 11.33 -12.45 23.06
CA SER A 493 11.26 -11.08 23.58
C SER A 493 9.93 -10.78 24.30
N LEU A 494 8.81 -11.33 23.80
CA LEU A 494 7.47 -11.14 24.37
C LEU A 494 7.22 -12.04 25.58
N ALA A 495 7.98 -13.13 25.72
CA ALA A 495 7.93 -14.00 26.87
C ALA A 495 8.63 -13.41 28.11
N GLU A 496 9.34 -12.29 27.95
CA GLU A 496 10.07 -11.56 29.00
C GLU A 496 10.99 -12.48 29.82
N PHE A 497 10.53 -12.92 31.00
CA PHE A 497 11.29 -13.75 31.95
C PHE A 497 11.12 -15.26 31.73
N GLN A 498 10.21 -15.67 30.84
CA GLN A 498 9.95 -17.08 30.57
C GLN A 498 10.75 -17.54 29.35
N HIS A 499 11.57 -18.58 29.51
CA HIS A 499 12.16 -19.25 28.36
C HIS A 499 11.06 -20.07 27.65
N VAL A 500 10.93 -19.89 26.34
CA VAL A 500 9.98 -20.64 25.52
C VAL A 500 10.78 -21.62 24.65
N PRO A 501 10.77 -22.92 24.96
CA PRO A 501 11.49 -23.92 24.18
C PRO A 501 10.98 -23.98 22.74
N MET A 502 11.85 -23.79 21.76
CA MET A 502 11.51 -23.82 20.33
C MET A 502 12.45 -24.74 19.57
N ARG A 503 11.92 -25.51 18.62
CA ARG A 503 12.73 -26.39 17.77
C ARG A 503 12.26 -26.37 16.33
N ARG A 504 13.20 -26.24 15.40
CA ARG A 504 12.95 -26.38 13.96
C ARG A 504 13.13 -27.83 13.55
N PHE A 505 12.21 -28.37 12.75
CA PHE A 505 12.29 -29.74 12.27
C PHE A 505 11.68 -29.88 10.86
N ARG A 506 12.28 -30.70 10.01
CA ARG A 506 11.82 -30.91 8.64
C ARG A 506 10.66 -31.91 8.63
N LEU A 507 9.60 -31.62 7.87
CA LEU A 507 8.44 -32.51 7.76
C LEU A 507 8.83 -33.90 7.23
N THR A 508 9.73 -33.95 6.25
CA THR A 508 10.27 -35.18 5.64
C THR A 508 11.04 -36.07 6.61
N HIS A 509 11.53 -35.52 7.72
CA HIS A 509 12.22 -36.26 8.78
C HIS A 509 11.30 -36.69 9.93
N CYS A 510 10.01 -36.33 9.90
CA CYS A 510 9.08 -36.74 10.95
C CYS A 510 8.89 -38.27 11.07
N PRO A 511 8.90 -39.08 9.98
CA PRO A 511 8.82 -40.53 10.10
C PRO A 511 9.86 -41.09 11.08
N GLY A 512 9.40 -41.89 12.05
CA GLY A 512 10.23 -42.49 13.11
C GLY A 512 10.70 -41.52 14.21
N ASN A 513 10.54 -40.21 14.04
CA ASN A 513 10.95 -39.18 15.00
C ASN A 513 9.75 -38.60 15.78
N VAL A 514 8.55 -38.65 15.21
CA VAL A 514 7.31 -38.26 15.87
C VAL A 514 6.55 -39.48 16.40
N ALA A 515 5.94 -39.33 17.56
CA ALA A 515 5.04 -40.33 18.14
C ALA A 515 3.96 -39.64 18.98
N VAL A 516 2.79 -40.28 19.10
CA VAL A 516 1.73 -39.85 20.02
C VAL A 516 1.70 -40.80 21.21
N ASP A 517 1.79 -40.27 22.42
CA ASP A 517 1.80 -41.09 23.63
C ASP A 517 0.38 -41.57 24.03
N ARG A 518 0.29 -42.37 25.10
CA ARG A 518 -1.00 -42.91 25.58
C ARG A 518 -1.99 -41.84 26.05
N ARG A 519 -1.53 -40.62 26.31
CA ARG A 519 -2.36 -39.47 26.69
C ARG A 519 -2.72 -38.60 25.50
N GLY A 520 -2.29 -38.95 24.28
CA GLY A 520 -2.55 -38.16 23.08
C GLY A 520 -1.51 -37.05 22.84
N ARG A 521 -0.47 -36.93 23.66
CA ARG A 521 0.54 -35.88 23.55
C ARG A 521 1.51 -36.20 22.41
N LEU A 522 1.88 -35.17 21.65
CA LEU A 522 2.86 -35.30 20.58
C LEU A 522 4.27 -35.27 21.16
N MET A 523 5.08 -36.25 20.77
CA MET A 523 6.48 -36.36 21.15
C MET A 523 7.35 -36.26 19.89
N LEU A 524 8.36 -35.39 19.92
CA LEU A 524 9.42 -35.32 18.91
C LEU A 524 10.75 -35.74 19.56
N ASN A 525 11.26 -36.91 19.18
CA ASN A 525 12.48 -37.50 19.77
C ASN A 525 12.44 -37.52 21.30
N GLY A 526 11.29 -37.90 21.86
CA GLY A 526 11.07 -37.97 23.32
C GLY A 526 10.76 -36.64 24.00
N VAL A 527 10.72 -35.52 23.28
CA VAL A 527 10.37 -34.20 23.83
C VAL A 527 8.91 -33.85 23.49
N GLU A 528 8.14 -33.42 24.49
CA GLU A 528 6.73 -33.06 24.32
C GLU A 528 6.57 -31.78 23.48
N VAL A 529 5.61 -31.78 22.57
CA VAL A 529 5.30 -30.67 21.67
C VAL A 529 3.96 -30.06 22.07
N ALA A 530 3.97 -28.77 22.43
CA ALA A 530 2.78 -28.01 22.77
C ALA A 530 2.10 -27.41 21.53
N VAL A 531 2.90 -26.86 20.62
CA VAL A 531 2.40 -26.14 19.42
C VAL A 531 3.16 -26.62 18.21
N VAL A 532 2.45 -26.90 17.11
CA VAL A 532 3.04 -27.20 15.80
C VAL A 532 2.76 -26.04 14.86
N TYR A 533 3.81 -25.31 14.49
CA TYR A 533 3.74 -24.17 13.58
C TYR A 533 4.21 -24.58 12.18
N TYR A 534 3.28 -24.69 11.23
CA TYR A 534 3.59 -25.13 9.88
C TYR A 534 4.15 -24.00 9.01
N ARG A 535 5.39 -24.21 8.54
CA ARG A 535 6.05 -23.47 7.45
C ARG A 535 6.32 -24.36 6.23
N THR A 536 5.62 -25.48 6.15
CA THR A 536 5.68 -26.51 5.09
C THR A 536 4.34 -27.27 5.07
N GLY A 537 4.19 -28.28 4.21
CA GLY A 537 3.01 -29.15 4.16
C GLY A 537 1.84 -28.62 3.34
N TYR A 538 2.03 -27.52 2.60
CA TYR A 538 1.01 -26.88 1.75
C TYR A 538 1.17 -27.16 0.25
N LEU A 539 2.11 -28.03 -0.13
CA LEU A 539 2.36 -28.45 -1.51
C LEU A 539 2.58 -29.96 -1.58
N PRO A 540 2.21 -30.63 -2.69
CA PRO A 540 2.44 -32.06 -2.87
C PRO A 540 3.91 -32.48 -2.69
N LYS A 541 4.85 -31.66 -3.17
CA LYS A 541 6.30 -31.94 -3.08
C LYS A 541 6.82 -32.04 -1.63
N HIS A 542 6.09 -31.52 -0.64
CA HIS A 542 6.45 -31.63 0.77
C HIS A 542 6.12 -33.01 1.35
N PHE A 543 5.42 -33.86 0.59
CA PHE A 543 5.05 -35.22 0.98
C PHE A 543 5.59 -36.24 -0.05
N PRO A 544 6.92 -36.49 -0.06
CA PRO A 544 7.55 -37.33 -1.07
C PRO A 544 7.14 -38.82 -1.00
N ASN A 545 6.58 -39.28 0.12
CA ASN A 545 6.17 -40.67 0.34
C ASN A 545 5.05 -40.80 1.39
N GLU A 546 4.48 -42.01 1.53
CA GLU A 546 3.38 -42.29 2.47
C GLU A 546 3.78 -42.24 3.94
N ASP A 547 5.06 -42.46 4.27
CA ASP A 547 5.53 -42.37 5.66
C ASP A 547 5.41 -40.93 6.17
N VAL A 548 5.70 -39.94 5.32
CA VAL A 548 5.50 -38.52 5.65
C VAL A 548 4.02 -38.19 5.83
N TRP A 549 3.13 -38.71 4.98
CA TRP A 549 1.68 -38.59 5.17
C TRP A 549 1.21 -39.20 6.50
N SER A 550 1.74 -40.38 6.83
CA SER A 550 1.42 -41.08 8.09
C SER A 550 1.92 -40.33 9.32
N ALA A 551 3.10 -39.73 9.24
CA ALA A 551 3.63 -38.85 10.30
C ALA A 551 2.78 -37.58 10.45
N PHE A 552 2.37 -36.96 9.34
CA PHE A 552 1.50 -35.78 9.36
C PHE A 552 0.12 -36.09 9.98
N LEU A 553 -0.48 -37.24 9.65
CA LEU A 553 -1.70 -37.72 10.30
C LEU A 553 -1.52 -37.88 11.82
N GLN A 554 -0.43 -38.47 12.28
CA GLN A 554 -0.14 -38.60 13.71
C GLN A 554 -0.06 -37.24 14.41
N ILE A 555 0.60 -36.27 13.78
CA ILE A 555 0.69 -34.91 14.30
C ILE A 555 -0.69 -34.28 14.43
N GLU A 556 -1.54 -34.38 13.40
CA GLU A 556 -2.89 -33.81 13.42
C GLU A 556 -3.80 -34.48 14.48
N LEU A 557 -3.67 -35.80 14.68
CA LEU A 557 -4.45 -36.54 15.67
C LEU A 557 -4.06 -36.21 17.13
N SER A 558 -2.83 -35.76 17.36
CA SER A 558 -2.32 -35.41 18.70
C SER A 558 -3.06 -34.24 19.38
N GLU A 559 -2.82 -34.04 20.67
CA GLU A 559 -3.34 -32.92 21.48
C GLU A 559 -2.54 -31.61 21.30
N ALA A 560 -1.39 -31.63 20.62
CA ALA A 560 -0.65 -30.42 20.33
C ALA A 560 -1.54 -29.41 19.58
N ILE A 561 -1.36 -28.12 19.83
CA ILE A 561 -2.10 -27.05 19.15
C ILE A 561 -1.48 -26.86 17.76
N LYS A 562 -2.23 -27.14 16.70
CA LYS A 562 -1.75 -26.95 15.32
C LYS A 562 -1.99 -25.52 14.87
N CYS A 563 -1.03 -24.98 14.11
CA CYS A 563 -1.06 -23.66 13.50
C CYS A 563 -0.70 -23.73 11.99
N PRO A 564 -1.70 -23.82 11.10
CA PRO A 564 -3.10 -24.17 11.40
C PRO A 564 -3.31 -25.68 11.58
N TRP A 565 -4.45 -26.10 12.13
CA TRP A 565 -4.93 -27.49 12.00
C TRP A 565 -5.50 -27.74 10.59
N ILE A 566 -5.66 -29.00 10.21
CA ILE A 566 -6.03 -29.41 8.85
C ILE A 566 -7.31 -28.76 8.31
N GLY A 567 -8.32 -28.46 9.14
CA GLY A 567 -9.56 -27.81 8.71
C GLY A 567 -9.35 -26.41 8.13
N PHE A 568 -8.48 -25.59 8.73
CA PHE A 568 -8.14 -24.27 8.17
C PHE A 568 -7.29 -24.36 6.91
N HIS A 569 -6.46 -25.40 6.78
CA HIS A 569 -5.71 -25.64 5.55
C HIS A 569 -6.67 -25.92 4.39
N LEU A 570 -7.68 -26.78 4.58
CA LEU A 570 -8.73 -27.03 3.60
C LEU A 570 -9.63 -25.80 3.36
N ALA A 571 -9.96 -25.06 4.42
CA ALA A 571 -10.78 -23.85 4.30
C ALA A 571 -10.13 -22.78 3.42
N GLY A 572 -8.79 -22.70 3.38
CA GLY A 572 -8.04 -21.78 2.51
C GLY A 572 -8.08 -22.12 1.01
N MET A 573 -8.58 -23.29 0.63
CA MET A 573 -8.61 -23.70 -0.78
C MET A 573 -9.46 -22.78 -1.64
N LYS A 574 -9.03 -22.57 -2.89
CA LYS A 574 -9.70 -21.67 -3.83
C LYS A 574 -11.17 -22.05 -4.13
N ARG A 575 -11.55 -23.31 -3.89
CA ARG A 575 -12.95 -23.78 -3.93
C ARG A 575 -13.81 -23.08 -2.88
N MET A 576 -13.31 -22.85 -1.67
CA MET A 576 -14.08 -22.15 -0.64
C MET A 576 -14.28 -20.69 -1.01
N GLN A 577 -13.25 -20.05 -1.58
CA GLN A 577 -13.36 -18.69 -2.09
C GLN A 577 -14.42 -18.57 -3.19
N LEU A 578 -14.46 -19.53 -4.13
CA LEU A 578 -15.52 -19.62 -5.14
C LEU A 578 -16.91 -19.73 -4.50
N LEU A 579 -17.09 -20.61 -3.52
CA LEU A 579 -18.38 -20.79 -2.85
C LEU A 579 -18.80 -19.53 -2.08
N LEU A 580 -17.88 -18.86 -1.41
CA LEU A 580 -18.13 -17.59 -0.71
C LEU A 580 -18.41 -16.42 -1.67
N SER A 581 -18.08 -16.55 -2.96
CA SER A 581 -18.51 -15.57 -3.96
C SER A 581 -20.01 -15.62 -4.24
N ASN A 582 -20.68 -16.73 -3.95
CA ASN A 582 -22.13 -16.84 -4.02
C ASN A 582 -22.79 -16.14 -2.81
N SER A 583 -23.78 -15.30 -3.09
CA SER A 583 -24.46 -14.49 -2.07
C SER A 583 -25.17 -15.33 -1.00
N ASP A 584 -25.84 -16.41 -1.39
CA ASP A 584 -26.63 -17.23 -0.47
C ASP A 584 -25.71 -18.04 0.45
N THR A 585 -24.64 -18.60 -0.12
CA THR A 585 -23.60 -19.30 0.65
C THR A 585 -22.94 -18.36 1.64
N LEU A 586 -22.53 -17.15 1.21
CA LEU A 586 -21.89 -16.18 2.09
C LEU A 586 -22.81 -15.79 3.25
N ARG A 587 -24.09 -15.48 2.98
CA ARG A 587 -25.08 -15.16 4.02
C ARG A 587 -25.29 -16.32 5.00
N SER A 588 -25.40 -17.54 4.48
CA SER A 588 -25.56 -18.75 5.31
C SER A 588 -24.37 -18.94 6.25
N VAL A 589 -23.14 -18.79 5.75
CA VAL A 589 -21.93 -18.92 6.59
C VAL A 589 -21.83 -17.77 7.59
N ILE A 590 -22.13 -16.52 7.19
CA ILE A 590 -22.18 -15.36 8.09
C ILE A 590 -23.16 -15.61 9.24
N ASP A 591 -24.37 -16.11 8.95
CA ASP A 591 -25.36 -16.39 9.98
C ASP A 591 -24.85 -17.44 10.99
N LYS A 592 -24.17 -18.48 10.51
CA LYS A 592 -23.52 -19.47 11.39
C LYS A 592 -22.43 -18.87 12.28
N THR A 593 -21.77 -17.76 11.89
CA THR A 593 -20.75 -17.11 12.75
C THR A 593 -21.30 -16.60 14.07
N LYS A 594 -22.62 -16.39 14.19
CA LYS A 594 -23.30 -16.03 15.45
C LYS A 594 -23.15 -17.08 16.54
N LEU A 595 -22.91 -18.33 16.15
CA LEU A 595 -22.65 -19.44 17.08
C LEU A 595 -21.28 -19.33 17.75
N LEU A 596 -20.39 -18.45 17.27
CA LEU A 596 -19.10 -18.20 17.92
C LEU A 596 -19.28 -17.36 19.17
N VAL A 597 -18.78 -17.88 20.28
CA VAL A 597 -18.62 -17.13 21.54
C VAL A 597 -17.30 -16.37 21.49
N TRP A 598 -17.34 -15.06 21.74
CA TRP A 598 -16.16 -14.20 21.76
C TRP A 598 -15.79 -13.78 23.19
N PRO A 599 -14.54 -13.39 23.44
CA PRO A 599 -14.13 -12.90 24.75
C PRO A 599 -14.92 -11.64 25.13
N VAL A 600 -15.41 -11.54 26.37
CA VAL A 600 -16.27 -10.45 26.86
C VAL A 600 -15.66 -9.06 26.65
N ASN A 601 -14.33 -8.95 26.68
CA ASN A 601 -13.62 -7.69 26.54
C ASN A 601 -13.24 -7.35 25.08
N MET A 602 -13.72 -8.14 24.12
CA MET A 602 -13.37 -7.97 22.71
C MET A 602 -14.60 -7.55 21.91
N LYS A 603 -14.70 -6.25 21.64
CA LYS A 603 -15.65 -5.75 20.64
C LYS A 603 -15.18 -6.18 19.26
N ARG A 604 -16.06 -6.80 18.51
CA ARG A 604 -15.83 -7.14 17.12
C ARG A 604 -15.98 -5.86 16.29
N LYS A 605 -15.03 -5.56 15.37
CA LYS A 605 -15.07 -4.29 14.61
C LYS A 605 -16.29 -4.11 13.71
N ILE A 606 -16.81 -5.20 13.16
CA ILE A 606 -17.94 -5.20 12.19
C ILE A 606 -19.08 -6.12 12.65
N LEU A 607 -18.78 -7.18 13.42
CA LEU A 607 -19.71 -8.27 13.74
C LEU A 607 -20.68 -7.99 14.90
N ASP A 608 -20.57 -6.85 15.60
CA ASP A 608 -21.36 -6.63 16.83
C ASP A 608 -22.69 -5.89 16.59
N ASP A 609 -22.90 -5.24 15.42
CA ASP A 609 -24.05 -4.34 15.24
C ASP A 609 -24.86 -4.51 13.92
N ASP A 610 -24.38 -5.21 12.87
CA ASP A 610 -25.13 -5.39 11.61
C ASP A 610 -24.57 -6.52 10.71
N ASP A 611 -25.25 -7.68 10.63
CA ASP A 611 -24.89 -8.76 9.70
C ASP A 611 -24.97 -8.34 8.22
N ASP A 612 -25.88 -7.43 7.89
CA ASP A 612 -26.02 -6.92 6.53
C ASP A 612 -24.85 -6.01 6.18
N GLU A 613 -24.28 -5.26 7.14
CA GLU A 613 -23.02 -4.51 6.94
C GLU A 613 -21.85 -5.47 6.71
N MET A 614 -21.71 -6.51 7.54
CA MET A 614 -20.68 -7.54 7.34
C MET A 614 -20.79 -8.17 5.96
N TYR A 615 -21.99 -8.59 5.57
CA TYR A 615 -22.26 -9.14 4.25
C TYR A 615 -21.91 -8.15 3.15
N ARG A 616 -22.34 -6.88 3.26
CA ARG A 616 -22.06 -5.83 2.26
C ARG A 616 -20.56 -5.61 2.08
N GLN A 617 -19.78 -5.50 3.16
CA GLN A 617 -18.32 -5.31 3.08
C GLN A 617 -17.58 -6.55 2.56
N MET A 618 -17.96 -7.75 3.00
CA MET A 618 -17.38 -8.98 2.46
C MET A 618 -17.70 -9.15 0.98
N LYS A 619 -18.95 -8.86 0.59
CA LYS A 619 -19.38 -8.93 -0.81
C LYS A 619 -18.69 -7.89 -1.67
N SER A 620 -18.45 -6.67 -1.16
CA SER A 620 -17.79 -5.60 -1.93
C SER A 620 -16.36 -5.95 -2.32
N VAL A 621 -15.65 -6.72 -1.48
CA VAL A 621 -14.28 -7.17 -1.78
C VAL A 621 -14.22 -8.45 -2.62
N THR A 622 -15.34 -9.11 -2.85
CA THR A 622 -15.35 -10.35 -3.62
C THR A 622 -15.12 -10.06 -5.11
N VAL A 623 -14.39 -10.96 -5.76
CA VAL A 623 -14.20 -11.00 -7.22
C VAL A 623 -15.12 -12.07 -7.79
N PRO A 624 -15.72 -11.87 -8.98
CA PRO A 624 -16.46 -12.93 -9.65
C PRO A 624 -15.58 -14.16 -9.90
N MET A 625 -16.13 -15.32 -9.56
CA MET A 625 -15.49 -16.62 -9.74
C MET A 625 -16.48 -17.59 -10.36
N HIS A 626 -15.96 -18.51 -11.17
CA HIS A 626 -16.78 -19.47 -11.90
C HIS A 626 -16.34 -20.90 -11.60
N ASP A 627 -17.35 -21.75 -11.44
CA ASP A 627 -17.19 -23.19 -11.35
C ASP A 627 -16.98 -23.77 -12.75
N LEU A 628 -15.98 -24.64 -12.89
CA LEU A 628 -15.64 -25.30 -14.16
C LEU A 628 -16.18 -26.74 -14.24
N ASP A 629 -16.99 -27.14 -13.25
CA ASP A 629 -17.70 -28.41 -13.29
C ASP A 629 -18.62 -28.48 -14.53
N PRO A 630 -18.40 -29.45 -15.44
CA PRO A 630 -19.13 -29.57 -16.70
C PRO A 630 -20.62 -29.88 -16.51
N SER A 631 -21.03 -30.35 -15.33
CA SER A 631 -22.43 -30.65 -15.01
C SER A 631 -23.25 -29.39 -14.71
N LYS A 632 -22.60 -28.23 -14.51
CA LYS A 632 -23.28 -26.97 -14.18
C LYS A 632 -23.88 -26.32 -15.43
N ALA A 633 -25.07 -25.73 -15.25
CA ALA A 633 -25.73 -24.98 -16.31
C ALA A 633 -24.84 -23.80 -16.78
N GLY A 634 -24.69 -23.64 -18.09
CA GLY A 634 -23.88 -22.58 -18.69
C GLY A 634 -22.38 -22.86 -18.79
N ALA A 635 -21.89 -24.06 -18.41
CA ALA A 635 -20.48 -24.42 -18.51
C ALA A 635 -19.92 -24.27 -19.94
N ASP A 636 -20.66 -24.70 -20.97
CA ASP A 636 -20.23 -24.57 -22.37
C ASP A 636 -20.17 -23.10 -22.85
N GLU A 637 -21.09 -22.26 -22.37
CA GLU A 637 -21.10 -20.82 -22.70
C GLU A 637 -19.94 -20.10 -22.01
N LEU A 638 -19.66 -20.45 -20.75
CA LEU A 638 -18.50 -19.98 -20.02
C LEU A 638 -17.20 -20.33 -20.75
N MET A 639 -17.05 -21.58 -21.20
CA MET A 639 -15.85 -22.01 -21.94
C MET A 639 -15.66 -21.18 -23.23
N LYS A 640 -16.71 -20.98 -24.02
CA LYS A 640 -16.65 -20.11 -25.21
C LYS A 640 -16.29 -18.67 -24.87
N HIS A 641 -16.82 -18.15 -23.76
CA HIS A 641 -16.51 -16.79 -23.30
C HIS A 641 -15.05 -16.65 -22.87
N VAL A 642 -14.51 -17.65 -22.17
CA VAL A 642 -13.10 -17.72 -21.75
C VAL A 642 -12.16 -17.82 -22.94
N ASP A 643 -12.47 -18.67 -23.93
CA ASP A 643 -11.67 -18.79 -25.16
C ASP A 643 -11.53 -17.45 -25.89
N ALA A 644 -12.60 -16.64 -25.91
CA ALA A 644 -12.59 -15.32 -26.55
C ALA A 644 -11.94 -14.21 -25.70
N ASN A 645 -11.83 -14.39 -24.37
CA ASN A 645 -11.46 -13.33 -23.43
C ASN A 645 -10.43 -13.78 -22.38
N ALA A 646 -9.51 -14.68 -22.73
CA ALA A 646 -8.59 -15.33 -21.79
C ALA A 646 -7.81 -14.37 -20.87
N ASP A 647 -7.45 -13.18 -21.36
CA ASP A 647 -6.71 -12.18 -20.59
C ASP A 647 -7.51 -11.56 -19.43
N ASN A 648 -8.84 -11.72 -19.42
CA ASN A 648 -9.72 -11.27 -18.35
C ASN A 648 -9.84 -12.27 -17.20
N PHE A 649 -9.20 -13.44 -17.30
CA PHE A 649 -9.34 -14.51 -16.33
C PHE A 649 -7.99 -15.01 -15.81
N VAL A 650 -8.04 -15.62 -14.63
CA VAL A 650 -6.96 -16.35 -14.01
C VAL A 650 -7.50 -17.72 -13.62
N LEU A 651 -6.83 -18.78 -14.08
CA LEU A 651 -7.16 -20.16 -13.71
C LEU A 651 -6.28 -20.57 -12.55
N LYS A 652 -6.91 -20.96 -11.44
CA LYS A 652 -6.24 -21.26 -10.17
C LYS A 652 -6.47 -22.72 -9.76
N PRO A 653 -5.41 -23.53 -9.58
CA PRO A 653 -5.53 -24.83 -8.92
C PRO A 653 -5.69 -24.67 -7.40
N HIS A 654 -6.01 -25.75 -6.69
CA HIS A 654 -6.10 -25.80 -5.23
C HIS A 654 -4.74 -25.93 -4.53
N LEU A 655 -3.78 -25.08 -4.94
CA LEU A 655 -2.42 -25.04 -4.39
C LEU A 655 -2.09 -23.67 -3.81
N GLU A 656 -1.17 -23.65 -2.84
CA GLU A 656 -0.68 -22.44 -2.17
C GLU A 656 0.79 -22.13 -2.54
N GLY A 657 1.28 -20.95 -2.15
CA GLY A 657 2.71 -20.61 -2.26
C GLY A 657 3.15 -19.86 -3.53
N GLY A 658 2.21 -19.50 -4.41
CA GLY A 658 2.47 -18.75 -5.64
C GLY A 658 3.10 -19.58 -6.77
N GLY A 659 2.99 -19.10 -8.01
CA GLY A 659 3.57 -19.75 -9.20
C GLY A 659 2.75 -20.92 -9.80
N ASN A 660 1.54 -21.15 -9.32
CA ASN A 660 0.68 -22.25 -9.78
C ASN A 660 -0.46 -21.82 -10.71
N ASN A 661 -0.64 -20.50 -10.92
CA ASN A 661 -1.78 -19.95 -11.67
C ASN A 661 -1.48 -19.88 -13.17
N PHE A 662 -2.51 -20.01 -14.00
CA PHE A 662 -2.42 -19.89 -15.45
C PHE A 662 -3.14 -18.64 -15.96
N TYR A 663 -2.52 -17.98 -16.95
CA TYR A 663 -2.96 -16.70 -17.51
C TYR A 663 -2.97 -16.75 -19.04
N GLY A 664 -3.83 -15.95 -19.67
CA GLY A 664 -3.87 -15.74 -21.12
C GLY A 664 -3.83 -17.05 -21.91
N GLN A 665 -2.86 -17.19 -22.82
CA GLN A 665 -2.75 -18.41 -23.65
C GLN A 665 -2.38 -19.68 -22.86
N ASN A 666 -1.67 -19.55 -21.74
CA ASN A 666 -1.35 -20.72 -20.90
C ASN A 666 -2.59 -21.25 -20.18
N LEU A 667 -3.53 -20.36 -19.83
CA LEU A 667 -4.84 -20.75 -19.31
C LEU A 667 -5.61 -21.61 -20.31
N ILE A 668 -5.70 -21.17 -21.57
CA ILE A 668 -6.40 -21.91 -22.63
C ILE A 668 -5.74 -23.26 -22.91
N LYS A 669 -4.40 -23.29 -22.98
CA LYS A 669 -3.65 -24.54 -23.14
C LYS A 669 -3.95 -25.52 -22.01
N GLN A 670 -3.97 -25.05 -20.76
CA GLN A 670 -4.26 -25.89 -19.61
C GLN A 670 -5.69 -26.44 -19.69
N LEU A 671 -6.69 -25.60 -19.94
CA LEU A 671 -8.09 -26.04 -20.04
C LEU A 671 -8.33 -27.08 -21.14
N ASN A 672 -7.61 -26.98 -22.26
CA ASN A 672 -7.69 -27.94 -23.37
C ASN A 672 -7.01 -29.28 -23.09
N GLN A 673 -6.08 -29.33 -22.12
CA GLN A 673 -5.43 -30.57 -21.70
C GLN A 673 -6.25 -31.35 -20.66
N LEU A 674 -7.10 -30.66 -19.90
CA LEU A 674 -7.92 -31.27 -18.86
C LEU A 674 -9.15 -31.96 -19.46
N CYS A 675 -9.39 -33.21 -19.07
CA CYS A 675 -10.68 -33.84 -19.33
C CYS A 675 -11.78 -33.20 -18.45
N SER A 676 -13.05 -33.42 -18.80
CA SER A 676 -14.17 -32.77 -18.13
C SER A 676 -14.19 -32.96 -16.60
N ASN A 677 -13.73 -34.11 -16.10
CA ASN A 677 -13.69 -34.40 -14.66
C ASN A 677 -12.53 -33.71 -13.93
N GLU A 678 -11.41 -33.42 -14.61
CA GLU A 678 -10.24 -32.78 -14.01
C GLU A 678 -10.41 -31.26 -13.86
N ARG A 679 -11.37 -30.67 -14.59
CA ARG A 679 -11.67 -29.24 -14.52
C ARG A 679 -12.15 -28.81 -13.13
N SER A 680 -12.79 -29.70 -12.38
CA SER A 680 -13.25 -29.46 -11.01
C SER A 680 -12.11 -29.18 -10.02
N ALA A 681 -10.85 -29.54 -10.34
CA ALA A 681 -9.68 -29.21 -9.55
C ALA A 681 -9.18 -27.76 -9.71
N TYR A 682 -9.87 -26.97 -10.52
CA TYR A 682 -9.54 -25.59 -10.80
C TYR A 682 -10.74 -24.68 -10.56
N VAL A 683 -10.44 -23.42 -10.27
CA VAL A 683 -11.43 -22.34 -10.28
C VAL A 683 -10.99 -21.27 -11.25
N LEU A 684 -11.97 -20.68 -11.93
CA LEU A 684 -11.74 -19.55 -12.80
C LEU A 684 -12.13 -18.28 -12.04
N MET A 685 -11.23 -17.30 -12.01
CA MET A 685 -11.44 -16.03 -11.32
C MET A 685 -11.26 -14.89 -12.31
N GLU A 686 -12.11 -13.87 -12.25
CA GLU A 686 -11.87 -12.64 -13.01
C GLU A 686 -10.56 -11.97 -12.59
N ARG A 687 -9.82 -11.45 -13.57
CA ARG A 687 -8.54 -10.81 -13.34
C ARG A 687 -8.75 -9.42 -12.76
N ILE A 688 -8.25 -9.21 -11.54
CA ILE A 688 -8.21 -7.89 -10.90
C ILE A 688 -7.26 -6.98 -11.70
N ARG A 689 -7.70 -5.74 -11.95
CA ARG A 689 -6.92 -4.73 -12.68
C ARG A 689 -6.49 -3.61 -11.72
N PRO A 690 -5.34 -3.77 -11.04
CA PRO A 690 -4.83 -2.75 -10.13
C PRO A 690 -4.25 -1.53 -10.86
N PRO A 691 -4.29 -0.34 -10.24
CA PRO A 691 -3.55 0.81 -10.73
C PRO A 691 -2.04 0.52 -10.72
N THR A 692 -1.33 1.10 -11.68
CA THR A 692 0.12 0.97 -11.81
C THR A 692 0.83 2.23 -11.34
N PHE A 693 1.97 2.07 -10.69
CA PHE A 693 2.84 3.17 -10.25
C PHE A 693 4.28 2.87 -10.63
N ASP A 694 5.16 3.86 -10.66
CA ASP A 694 6.59 3.63 -10.89
C ASP A 694 7.35 3.47 -9.57
N ASN A 695 8.22 2.46 -9.51
CA ASN A 695 9.10 2.23 -8.36
C ASN A 695 10.41 1.54 -8.79
N TRP A 696 11.37 1.40 -7.89
CA TRP A 696 12.61 0.67 -8.10
C TRP A 696 12.60 -0.58 -7.24
N ILE A 697 12.73 -1.74 -7.87
CA ILE A 697 12.87 -3.00 -7.14
C ILE A 697 14.35 -3.30 -6.98
N ILE A 698 14.78 -3.43 -5.72
CA ILE A 698 16.13 -3.81 -5.34
C ILE A 698 16.21 -5.33 -5.27
N ARG A 699 17.14 -5.93 -6.03
CA ARG A 699 17.39 -7.37 -6.02
C ARG A 699 18.89 -7.64 -5.96
N ALA A 700 19.25 -8.80 -5.44
CA ALA A 700 20.63 -9.28 -5.48
C ALA A 700 21.12 -9.39 -6.94
N ASN A 701 22.31 -8.86 -7.21
CA ASN A 701 23.01 -8.97 -8.50
C ASN A 701 22.25 -8.42 -9.74
N ILE A 702 21.19 -7.63 -9.54
CA ILE A 702 20.42 -7.01 -10.63
C ILE A 702 20.43 -5.50 -10.42
N PRO A 703 20.85 -4.70 -11.43
CA PRO A 703 20.78 -3.25 -11.36
C PRO A 703 19.35 -2.76 -11.13
N ALA A 704 19.17 -1.84 -10.18
CA ALA A 704 17.87 -1.24 -9.92
C ALA A 704 17.41 -0.41 -11.12
N LYS A 705 16.21 -0.70 -11.63
CA LYS A 705 15.59 0.04 -12.73
C LYS A 705 14.21 0.51 -12.32
N GLN A 706 13.88 1.73 -12.73
CA GLN A 706 12.52 2.24 -12.59
C GLN A 706 11.59 1.35 -13.41
N THR A 707 10.56 0.83 -12.76
CA THR A 707 9.67 -0.19 -13.30
C THR A 707 8.25 0.20 -12.92
N SER A 708 7.33 0.08 -13.88
CA SER A 708 5.89 0.14 -13.59
C SER A 708 5.51 -1.10 -12.77
N VAL A 709 4.91 -0.89 -11.61
CA VAL A 709 4.61 -1.91 -10.62
C VAL A 709 3.14 -1.90 -10.20
N VAL A 710 2.70 -3.04 -9.68
CA VAL A 710 1.39 -3.23 -9.05
C VAL A 710 1.60 -3.84 -7.66
N SER A 711 0.72 -3.49 -6.73
CA SER A 711 0.85 -3.88 -5.33
C SER A 711 -0.32 -4.71 -4.84
N GLU A 712 -0.02 -5.63 -3.94
CA GLU A 712 -0.94 -6.57 -3.30
C GLU A 712 -0.77 -6.49 -1.77
N LEU A 713 -1.84 -6.12 -1.08
CA LEU A 713 -1.89 -5.93 0.37
C LEU A 713 -2.39 -7.20 1.07
N GLY A 714 -1.53 -7.82 1.87
CA GLY A 714 -1.89 -8.88 2.81
C GLY A 714 -2.10 -8.33 4.21
N THR A 715 -3.28 -8.50 4.80
CA THR A 715 -3.55 -8.16 6.20
C THR A 715 -3.41 -9.39 7.07
N PHE A 716 -2.72 -9.27 8.21
CA PHE A 716 -2.51 -10.38 9.14
C PHE A 716 -3.47 -10.36 10.30
N GLY A 717 -3.68 -11.53 10.90
CA GLY A 717 -4.34 -11.70 12.18
C GLY A 717 -4.15 -13.11 12.72
N TYR A 718 -4.41 -13.29 14.01
CA TYR A 718 -4.41 -14.61 14.64
C TYR A 718 -5.67 -14.82 15.47
N SER A 719 -6.14 -16.07 15.56
CA SER A 719 -7.17 -16.52 16.51
C SER A 719 -6.73 -17.81 17.19
N LEU A 720 -6.71 -17.78 18.52
CA LEU A 720 -6.66 -18.95 19.38
C LEU A 720 -8.08 -19.26 19.83
N ALA A 721 -8.55 -20.47 19.53
CA ALA A 721 -9.95 -20.83 19.69
C ALA A 721 -10.15 -22.33 19.92
N THR A 722 -11.35 -22.70 20.36
CA THR A 722 -11.93 -24.03 20.17
C THR A 722 -12.93 -23.98 19.01
N GLY A 723 -13.67 -25.07 18.74
CA GLY A 723 -14.64 -25.09 17.65
C GLY A 723 -15.73 -24.01 17.75
N GLN A 724 -16.19 -23.67 18.97
CA GLN A 724 -17.27 -22.71 19.19
C GLN A 724 -16.85 -21.44 19.95
N GLN A 725 -15.63 -21.39 20.50
CA GLN A 725 -15.21 -20.28 21.35
C GLN A 725 -13.89 -19.68 20.87
N ILE A 726 -13.91 -18.40 20.52
CA ILE A 726 -12.70 -17.60 20.34
C ILE A 726 -12.19 -17.23 21.73
N ILE A 727 -10.96 -17.63 22.06
CA ILE A 727 -10.34 -17.38 23.36
C ILE A 727 -9.51 -16.10 23.31
N SER A 728 -8.77 -15.92 22.23
CA SER A 728 -7.99 -14.72 21.97
C SER A 728 -7.87 -14.52 20.47
N CYS A 729 -7.94 -13.28 19.99
CA CYS A 729 -7.56 -12.95 18.62
C CYS A 729 -6.95 -11.56 18.53
N SER A 730 -6.33 -11.25 17.40
CA SER A 730 -5.78 -9.92 17.13
C SER A 730 -6.88 -8.93 16.76
N ARG A 731 -6.75 -7.68 17.22
CA ARG A 731 -7.60 -6.56 16.78
C ARG A 731 -7.05 -5.86 15.53
N ASP A 732 -5.75 -5.60 15.52
CA ASP A 732 -5.00 -4.99 14.42
C ASP A 732 -3.73 -5.81 14.19
N GLY A 733 -3.78 -6.76 13.25
CA GLY A 733 -2.73 -7.77 13.13
C GLY A 733 -1.54 -7.38 12.25
N GLY A 734 -1.50 -6.14 11.73
CA GLY A 734 -0.47 -5.67 10.80
C GLY A 734 -0.69 -6.13 9.35
N PHE A 735 0.33 -5.93 8.51
CA PHE A 735 0.20 -6.15 7.07
C PHE A 735 1.51 -6.56 6.39
N LEU A 736 1.40 -6.94 5.13
CA LEU A 736 2.46 -7.12 4.16
C LEU A 736 2.01 -6.43 2.87
N LEU A 737 2.83 -5.58 2.28
CA LEU A 737 2.63 -5.19 0.89
C LEU A 737 3.64 -5.94 0.03
N ARG A 738 3.16 -6.59 -1.02
CA ARG A 738 4.00 -7.19 -2.06
C ARG A 738 3.84 -6.39 -3.33
N THR A 739 4.94 -6.09 -3.99
CA THR A 739 4.93 -5.31 -5.22
C THR A 739 5.71 -6.04 -6.29
N LYS A 740 5.15 -6.07 -7.50
CA LYS A 740 5.75 -6.74 -8.66
C LYS A 740 5.68 -5.85 -9.90
N PRO A 741 6.53 -6.06 -10.91
CA PRO A 741 6.35 -5.38 -12.19
C PRO A 741 4.95 -5.64 -12.77
N SER A 742 4.32 -4.63 -13.35
CA SER A 742 2.95 -4.68 -13.87
C SER A 742 2.75 -5.70 -14.99
N LYS A 743 3.84 -6.07 -15.69
CA LYS A 743 3.86 -7.07 -16.77
C LYS A 743 4.05 -8.51 -16.26
N GLU A 744 4.38 -8.71 -14.99
CA GLU A 744 4.61 -10.04 -14.42
C GLU A 744 3.30 -10.62 -13.89
N ASP A 745 2.94 -11.81 -14.37
CA ASP A 745 1.72 -12.50 -13.94
C ASP A 745 1.88 -13.15 -12.56
N GLU A 746 3.09 -13.61 -12.21
CA GLU A 746 3.37 -14.23 -10.91
C GLU A 746 3.69 -13.21 -9.80
N GLY A 747 3.30 -13.51 -8.55
CA GLY A 747 3.40 -12.60 -7.40
C GLY A 747 4.25 -13.08 -6.22
N GLY A 748 4.94 -14.22 -6.33
CA GLY A 748 5.75 -14.76 -5.25
C GLY A 748 7.09 -14.03 -5.08
N VAL A 749 7.42 -13.59 -3.85
CA VAL A 749 8.77 -13.05 -3.54
C VAL A 749 9.83 -14.14 -3.66
N MET A 750 9.55 -15.36 -3.16
CA MET A 750 10.48 -16.49 -3.22
C MET A 750 10.68 -17.06 -4.62
N VAL A 751 9.68 -16.86 -5.50
CA VAL A 751 9.73 -17.22 -6.92
C VAL A 751 10.52 -16.18 -7.74
N GLY A 752 10.88 -15.05 -7.12
CA GLY A 752 11.69 -14.00 -7.75
C GLY A 752 10.90 -12.93 -8.50
N ALA A 753 9.57 -13.04 -8.54
CA ALA A 753 8.70 -12.11 -9.26
C ALA A 753 8.38 -10.85 -8.45
N ALA A 754 7.98 -10.99 -7.19
CA ALA A 754 7.62 -9.87 -6.33
C ALA A 754 8.76 -9.40 -5.42
N ALA A 755 8.52 -8.29 -4.74
CA ALA A 755 9.38 -7.66 -3.74
C ALA A 755 8.54 -7.21 -2.54
N LEU A 756 9.19 -7.15 -1.37
CA LEU A 756 8.61 -6.58 -0.15
C LEU A 756 8.42 -5.08 -0.31
N ASP A 757 7.32 -4.55 0.20
CA ASP A 757 6.96 -3.14 0.09
C ASP A 757 6.22 -2.65 1.35
N THR A 758 5.87 -1.37 1.40
CA THR A 758 5.03 -0.72 2.41
C THR A 758 4.05 0.21 1.72
N PRO A 759 2.76 0.24 2.13
CA PRO A 759 1.82 1.18 1.56
C PRO A 759 2.13 2.60 2.04
N HIS A 760 2.24 3.53 1.11
CA HIS A 760 2.15 4.95 1.37
C HIS A 760 0.69 5.37 1.18
N LEU A 761 -0.01 5.67 2.28
CA LEU A 761 -1.44 5.94 2.24
C LEU A 761 -1.74 7.27 1.53
N LEU A 762 -2.59 7.20 0.52
CA LEU A 762 -3.14 8.34 -0.19
C LEU A 762 -4.38 8.83 0.57
N LEU A 763 -4.35 10.08 1.01
CA LEU A 763 -5.52 10.74 1.60
C LEU A 763 -6.57 10.97 0.49
N PRO A 764 -7.86 10.99 0.86
CA PRO A 764 -8.97 11.22 -0.07
C PRO A 764 -8.83 12.51 -0.87
#